data_AF-B5HDD2-F1
#
_entry.id   AF-B5HDD2-F1
#
_cell.length_a   1.000
_cell.length_b   1.000
_cell.length_c   1.000
_cell.angle_alpha   90.00
_cell.angle_beta   90.00
_cell.angle_gamma   90.00
#
_symmetry.space_group_name_H-M   'P 1'
#
loop_
_entity.id
_entity.type
_entity.pdbx_description
1 polymer ?
#
loop_
_entity_poly.entity_id
_entity_poly.type
_entity_poly.pdbx_seq_one_letter_code
_entity_poly.pdbx_strand_id
1 'polypeptide(L)'
;MSNDAATTAMPQPVESPQPEAPAHGLGASLPAADTRAKSEGTFPYASDLWAEGLLWAALLRSPHPHARIVSVDTSAAVEMPGVHAVITHQDIPGDGAYGRRIADRPVFASEIVRHHGEAIAAVAADHPDTARLAAAAIAVEYEVLEPVTDPEKAFAAEPLHPDGNLIRHIPLRYGDPEATGEVIVEGLYRIGRQDPAPIGAEAGLAVPRPDGGVELYVASTDPHTDRDLAAACFGLEPERVKVVVTGVPGATGDREDPGFQLPLGLLALRTGCPVKLAATREESFLGHAHRHPTLLRYRHHADAEGHLVKVEAQLLLDAGAYADASSESLAAAVAFACGPYVVPHAHIEGWAVRTNNPPSGHVRGEGAMQVCAAYEAQMDKLAAKLGLDQTEIRLRNVLATGDILPTGQTVTCPAPVAELLEAVRDFPLPALPKDSPEDDWLLPGGPEGAGEPGAVRRGVGYALGMVHMLGAEGTDEVSTATVKVHDGVATVICAAVETGSGFSTLARQIVQETLGVEDVRVASVDTDQPPAGPAAHGRHTWVSGGAVERAAKMVRTQLLQPLAHKFGMSTELLQITDGKITSYDGVLSTTVTEGDGRQGTLGPPPSAAPHPTEPLDGSGPGRRLRGPGVLRDPRGGGRRHRAGLGPRGGDGGGAGRGPRPQPRATGHAYRGGRHPGSRSGPHGEPPHGPRSDPPPRPHRVRPPHRPGRAGHSHRETRRGTRRGGPLRRQAGERRPSGHLSGRGRLRGPRGHRPPDQPPADQAPGGGGCSKPVTYQVCC
;
A
#
# COMPACT_ATOMS: atom_id res chain seq x y z
N MET A 1 90.93 5.20 16.94
CA MET A 1 89.51 5.10 16.54
C MET A 1 89.05 3.72 16.98
N SER A 2 87.96 3.62 17.75
CA SER A 2 87.49 2.36 18.33
C SER A 2 85.99 2.21 18.11
N ASN A 3 85.54 0.98 17.92
CA ASN A 3 84.14 0.63 18.14
C ASN A 3 83.86 0.66 19.66
N ASP A 4 82.59 0.83 20.04
CA ASP A 4 81.81 -0.33 20.48
C ASP A 4 80.31 -0.13 20.23
N ALA A 5 79.54 -1.22 20.27
CA ALA A 5 78.18 -1.26 19.75
C ALA A 5 77.10 -0.77 20.74
N ALA A 6 76.05 -0.12 20.21
CA ALA A 6 74.84 0.24 20.95
C ALA A 6 73.68 -0.66 20.53
N THR A 7 73.09 -1.39 21.48
CA THR A 7 71.99 -2.33 21.25
C THR A 7 70.66 -1.59 21.09
N THR A 8 70.09 -1.56 19.89
CA THR A 8 68.77 -0.96 19.64
C THR A 8 67.65 -1.85 20.18
N ALA A 9 66.86 -1.36 21.14
CA ALA A 9 65.68 -2.05 21.61
C ALA A 9 64.57 -2.03 20.54
N MET A 10 63.85 -3.13 20.37
CA MET A 10 62.69 -3.18 19.46
C MET A 10 61.47 -2.47 20.08
N PRO A 11 60.66 -1.76 19.28
CA PRO A 11 59.41 -1.17 19.76
C PRO A 11 58.40 -2.26 20.13
N GLN A 12 57.62 -2.01 21.19
CA GLN A 12 56.45 -2.81 21.52
C GLN A 12 55.41 -2.72 20.38
N PRO A 13 54.66 -3.80 20.08
CA PRO A 13 53.52 -3.71 19.17
C PRO A 13 52.50 -2.69 19.70
N VAL A 14 52.05 -1.77 18.84
CA VAL A 14 50.87 -0.96 19.15
C VAL A 14 49.67 -1.89 19.09
N GLU A 15 48.99 -2.06 20.21
CA GLU A 15 47.80 -2.90 20.31
C GLU A 15 46.72 -2.35 19.37
N SER A 16 46.21 -3.19 18.47
CA SER A 16 45.15 -2.80 17.54
C SER A 16 43.95 -2.28 18.33
N PRO A 17 43.34 -1.13 17.97
CA PRO A 17 42.10 -0.71 18.60
C PRO A 17 41.08 -1.83 18.41
N GLN A 18 40.54 -2.35 19.51
CA GLN A 18 39.45 -3.33 19.41
C GLN A 18 38.29 -2.68 18.66
N PRO A 19 37.60 -3.41 17.77
CA PRO A 19 36.44 -2.86 17.08
C PRO A 19 35.42 -2.42 18.12
N GLU A 20 35.03 -1.15 18.08
CA GLU A 20 33.99 -0.63 18.96
C GLU A 20 32.73 -1.50 18.82
N ALA A 21 32.10 -1.81 19.95
CA ALA A 21 30.86 -2.58 19.93
C ALA A 21 29.84 -1.86 19.03
N PRO A 22 29.21 -2.56 18.07
CA PRO A 22 28.37 -1.92 17.06
C PRO A 22 27.23 -1.19 17.76
N ALA A 23 27.12 0.12 17.54
CA ALA A 23 26.10 0.95 18.20
C ALA A 23 24.70 0.34 18.03
N HIS A 24 24.03 0.10 19.14
CA HIS A 24 22.66 -0.39 19.22
C HIS A 24 21.71 0.76 19.59
N GLY A 25 20.40 0.54 19.48
CA GLY A 25 19.42 1.61 19.72
C GLY A 25 19.12 2.44 18.47
N LEU A 26 18.50 3.60 18.66
CA LEU A 26 17.90 4.41 17.60
C LEU A 26 18.93 5.20 16.78
N GLY A 27 18.72 5.29 15.47
CA GLY A 27 19.62 5.99 14.54
C GLY A 27 20.83 5.17 14.08
N ALA A 28 21.12 4.02 14.70
CA ALA A 28 22.16 3.11 14.23
C ALA A 28 21.81 2.49 12.85
N SER A 29 22.79 2.43 11.96
CA SER A 29 22.65 1.83 10.61
C SER A 29 22.85 0.31 10.65
N LEU A 30 21.91 -0.40 11.28
CA LEU A 30 21.94 -1.86 11.41
C LEU A 30 21.45 -2.56 10.13
N PRO A 31 22.03 -3.73 9.74
CA PRO A 31 21.44 -4.60 8.72
C PRO A 31 20.00 -5.02 9.07
N ALA A 32 19.18 -5.32 8.06
CA ALA A 32 17.82 -5.79 8.30
C ALA A 32 17.83 -7.13 9.04
N ALA A 33 16.88 -7.33 9.96
CA ALA A 33 16.83 -8.54 10.80
C ALA A 33 16.78 -9.85 10.00
N ASP A 34 16.28 -9.82 8.76
CA ASP A 34 16.16 -10.95 7.85
C ASP A 34 17.23 -10.97 6.72
N THR A 35 18.14 -10.00 6.65
CA THR A 35 19.13 -9.88 5.55
C THR A 35 19.88 -11.18 5.32
N ARG A 36 20.37 -11.84 6.38
CA ARG A 36 21.14 -13.08 6.26
C ARG A 36 20.30 -14.20 5.62
N ALA A 37 19.09 -14.44 6.13
CA ALA A 37 18.23 -15.50 5.62
C ALA A 37 17.80 -15.26 4.17
N LYS A 38 17.57 -13.99 3.80
CA LYS A 38 17.30 -13.59 2.40
C LYS A 38 18.52 -13.81 1.49
N SER A 39 19.74 -13.43 1.95
CA SER A 39 20.97 -13.63 1.17
C SER A 39 21.39 -15.09 1.03
N GLU A 40 21.04 -15.95 1.99
CA GLU A 40 21.34 -17.38 1.99
C GLU A 40 20.26 -18.23 1.30
N GLY A 41 19.15 -17.63 0.86
CA GLY A 41 18.03 -18.35 0.25
C GLY A 41 17.24 -19.24 1.24
N THR A 42 17.29 -18.91 2.54
CA THR A 42 16.67 -19.68 3.63
C THR A 42 15.46 -18.99 4.27
N PHE A 43 15.11 -17.78 3.84
CA PHE A 43 13.92 -17.05 4.29
C PHE A 43 12.64 -17.58 3.60
N PRO A 44 11.63 -18.07 4.34
CA PRO A 44 10.50 -18.80 3.75
C PRO A 44 9.39 -17.88 3.22
N TYR A 45 9.10 -18.00 1.92
CA TYR A 45 7.93 -17.41 1.26
C TYR A 45 6.82 -18.45 1.10
N ALA A 46 5.56 -18.02 0.87
CA ALA A 46 4.44 -18.94 0.63
C ALA A 46 4.65 -19.88 -0.58
N SER A 47 5.47 -19.47 -1.56
CA SER A 47 5.93 -20.28 -2.69
C SER A 47 6.71 -21.53 -2.27
N ASP A 48 7.29 -21.54 -1.07
CA ASP A 48 8.28 -22.53 -0.63
C ASP A 48 7.68 -23.52 0.37
N LEU A 49 6.53 -23.16 0.97
CA LEU A 49 5.79 -23.99 1.93
C LEU A 49 5.20 -25.25 1.27
N TRP A 50 5.08 -26.31 2.06
CA TRP A 50 4.45 -27.57 1.66
C TRP A 50 3.70 -28.18 2.86
N ALA A 51 2.82 -29.13 2.58
CA ALA A 51 2.10 -29.93 3.59
C ALA A 51 1.93 -31.37 3.08
N GLU A 52 1.62 -32.31 3.98
CA GLU A 52 1.24 -33.67 3.57
C GLU A 52 -0.17 -33.67 2.97
N GLY A 53 -0.40 -34.45 1.91
CA GLY A 53 -1.69 -34.46 1.18
C GLY A 53 -1.98 -33.18 0.39
N LEU A 54 -0.95 -32.41 0.03
CA LEU A 54 -1.09 -31.12 -0.65
C LEU A 54 -1.71 -31.22 -2.05
N LEU A 55 -2.76 -30.43 -2.28
CA LEU A 55 -3.35 -30.16 -3.58
C LEU A 55 -2.89 -28.80 -4.14
N TRP A 56 -3.03 -28.63 -5.45
CA TRP A 56 -2.68 -27.41 -6.19
C TRP A 56 -3.94 -26.73 -6.72
N ALA A 57 -4.02 -25.42 -6.53
CA ALA A 57 -5.12 -24.58 -7.01
C ALA A 57 -4.82 -23.93 -8.38
N ALA A 58 -5.84 -23.79 -9.20
CA ALA A 58 -5.86 -22.94 -10.40
C ALA A 58 -7.20 -22.21 -10.51
N LEU A 59 -7.21 -21.00 -11.09
CA LEU A 59 -8.42 -20.19 -11.30
C LEU A 59 -8.80 -20.15 -12.78
N LEU A 60 -10.10 -20.26 -13.08
CA LEU A 60 -10.63 -19.79 -14.35
C LEU A 60 -10.91 -18.29 -14.24
N ARG A 61 -10.37 -17.52 -15.20
CA ARG A 61 -10.56 -16.08 -15.33
C ARG A 61 -11.22 -15.72 -16.66
N SER A 62 -12.01 -14.64 -16.68
CA SER A 62 -12.72 -14.16 -17.86
C SER A 62 -11.75 -13.65 -18.95
N PRO A 63 -11.92 -14.08 -20.22
CA PRO A 63 -11.24 -13.47 -21.35
C PRO A 63 -11.89 -12.17 -21.84
N HIS A 64 -13.07 -11.80 -21.33
CA HIS A 64 -13.86 -10.65 -21.80
C HIS A 64 -13.81 -9.46 -20.83
N PRO A 65 -13.77 -8.20 -21.31
CA PRO A 65 -13.86 -7.02 -20.45
C PRO A 65 -15.28 -6.74 -19.95
N HIS A 66 -16.31 -7.13 -20.70
CA HIS A 66 -17.72 -6.97 -20.34
C HIS A 66 -18.52 -8.09 -21.00
N ALA A 67 -19.23 -8.91 -20.23
CA ALA A 67 -20.05 -10.00 -20.76
C ALA A 67 -21.08 -10.47 -19.73
N ARG A 68 -22.28 -10.85 -20.18
CA ARG A 68 -23.21 -11.65 -19.37
C ARG A 68 -22.80 -13.11 -19.43
N ILE A 69 -22.77 -13.78 -18.28
CA ILE A 69 -22.56 -15.23 -18.19
C ILE A 69 -23.92 -15.89 -18.45
N VAL A 70 -23.98 -16.76 -19.46
CA VAL A 70 -25.20 -17.47 -19.87
C VAL A 70 -25.25 -18.85 -19.21
N SER A 71 -24.12 -19.56 -19.18
CA SER A 71 -23.96 -20.85 -18.52
C SER A 71 -22.51 -21.10 -18.11
N VAL A 72 -22.31 -21.91 -17.07
CA VAL A 72 -21.01 -22.43 -16.62
C VAL A 72 -21.17 -23.95 -16.45
N ASP A 73 -20.40 -24.73 -17.20
CA ASP A 73 -20.37 -26.19 -17.13
C ASP A 73 -19.00 -26.66 -16.64
N THR A 74 -18.97 -27.26 -15.46
CA THR A 74 -17.79 -27.80 -14.79
C THR A 74 -17.62 -29.31 -14.98
N SER A 75 -18.55 -29.99 -15.67
CA SER A 75 -18.60 -31.47 -15.75
C SER A 75 -17.29 -32.08 -16.25
N ALA A 76 -16.79 -31.61 -17.39
CA ALA A 76 -15.53 -32.07 -17.97
C ALA A 76 -14.31 -31.87 -17.05
N ALA A 77 -14.31 -30.82 -16.22
CA ALA A 77 -13.25 -30.57 -15.24
C ALA A 77 -13.38 -31.46 -13.99
N VAL A 78 -14.61 -31.76 -13.55
CA VAL A 78 -14.88 -32.66 -12.41
C VAL A 78 -14.58 -34.13 -12.76
N GLU A 79 -14.76 -34.54 -14.02
CA GLU A 79 -14.45 -35.91 -14.48
C GLU A 79 -12.95 -36.16 -14.73
N MET A 80 -12.08 -35.13 -14.66
CA MET A 80 -10.65 -35.29 -14.92
C MET A 80 -9.93 -36.04 -13.78
N PRO A 81 -9.17 -37.12 -14.08
CA PRO A 81 -8.35 -37.81 -13.08
C PRO A 81 -7.36 -36.86 -12.41
N GLY A 82 -7.30 -36.93 -11.07
CA GLY A 82 -6.46 -36.06 -10.24
C GLY A 82 -7.15 -34.79 -9.76
N VAL A 83 -8.36 -34.46 -10.24
CA VAL A 83 -9.16 -33.34 -9.70
C VAL A 83 -9.91 -33.78 -8.44
N HIS A 84 -9.86 -32.94 -7.39
CA HIS A 84 -10.51 -33.18 -6.09
C HIS A 84 -11.72 -32.27 -5.85
N ALA A 85 -11.69 -31.04 -6.36
CA ALA A 85 -12.82 -30.11 -6.30
C ALA A 85 -12.77 -29.10 -7.44
N VAL A 86 -13.96 -28.70 -7.91
CA VAL A 86 -14.20 -27.48 -8.68
C VAL A 86 -15.22 -26.67 -7.89
N ILE A 87 -14.98 -25.36 -7.75
CA ILE A 87 -15.89 -24.43 -7.05
C ILE A 87 -16.23 -23.23 -7.92
N THR A 88 -17.42 -22.70 -7.72
CA THR A 88 -18.02 -21.57 -8.46
C THR A 88 -18.64 -20.57 -7.47
N HIS A 89 -19.33 -19.54 -7.99
CA HIS A 89 -20.17 -18.66 -7.17
C HIS A 89 -21.25 -19.39 -6.35
N GLN A 90 -21.60 -20.63 -6.70
CA GLN A 90 -22.61 -21.44 -5.99
C GLN A 90 -22.05 -22.18 -4.76
N ASP A 91 -20.72 -22.28 -4.63
CA ASP A 91 -20.03 -22.99 -3.55
C ASP A 91 -19.60 -22.06 -2.40
N ILE A 92 -19.95 -20.77 -2.45
CA ILE A 92 -19.62 -19.77 -1.42
C ILE A 92 -20.63 -19.90 -0.26
N PRO A 93 -20.22 -20.26 0.98
CA PRO A 93 -21.17 -20.51 2.07
C PRO A 93 -21.69 -19.24 2.77
N GLY A 94 -20.94 -18.14 2.68
CA GLY A 94 -21.27 -16.84 3.28
C GLY A 94 -21.43 -15.74 2.24
N ASP A 95 -20.80 -14.59 2.47
CA ASP A 95 -20.94 -13.43 1.60
C ASP A 95 -20.27 -13.65 0.23
N GLY A 96 -21.04 -13.49 -0.85
CA GLY A 96 -20.57 -13.69 -2.23
C GLY A 96 -19.64 -12.61 -2.78
N ALA A 97 -19.47 -11.50 -2.06
CA ALA A 97 -18.70 -10.33 -2.46
C ALA A 97 -17.93 -9.71 -1.28
N TYR A 98 -16.81 -9.06 -1.59
CA TYR A 98 -15.85 -8.50 -0.64
C TYR A 98 -15.40 -7.08 -1.06
N GLY A 99 -14.73 -6.39 -0.14
CA GLY A 99 -14.07 -5.11 -0.38
C GLY A 99 -13.89 -4.31 0.92
N ARG A 100 -12.88 -3.42 0.96
CA ARG A 100 -12.45 -2.75 2.21
C ARG A 100 -13.44 -1.73 2.77
N ARG A 101 -14.10 -0.94 1.90
CA ARG A 101 -15.18 0.00 2.28
C ARG A 101 -16.54 -0.31 1.67
N ILE A 102 -16.56 -0.93 0.50
CA ILE A 102 -17.77 -1.32 -0.23
C ILE A 102 -17.53 -2.75 -0.71
N ALA A 103 -18.43 -3.68 -0.36
CA ALA A 103 -18.35 -5.06 -0.81
C ALA A 103 -19.00 -5.23 -2.19
N ASP A 104 -18.43 -4.58 -3.22
CA ASP A 104 -18.96 -4.60 -4.59
C ASP A 104 -18.29 -5.64 -5.50
N ARG A 105 -17.17 -6.25 -5.09
CA ARG A 105 -16.39 -7.19 -5.90
C ARG A 105 -16.70 -8.66 -5.54
N PRO A 106 -17.15 -9.51 -6.48
CA PRO A 106 -17.49 -10.89 -6.19
C PRO A 106 -16.24 -11.78 -5.98
N VAL A 107 -16.38 -12.87 -5.22
CA VAL A 107 -15.35 -13.94 -5.17
C VAL A 107 -15.25 -14.65 -6.51
N PHE A 108 -16.39 -14.91 -7.14
CA PHE A 108 -16.52 -15.44 -8.49
C PHE A 108 -17.68 -14.75 -9.21
N ALA A 109 -17.47 -14.30 -10.45
CA ALA A 109 -18.53 -13.72 -11.28
C ALA A 109 -19.65 -14.75 -11.55
N SER A 110 -20.90 -14.32 -11.38
CA SER A 110 -22.10 -15.18 -11.45
C SER A 110 -22.96 -14.87 -12.68
N GLU A 111 -23.44 -13.63 -12.78
CA GLU A 111 -24.35 -13.17 -13.85
C GLU A 111 -23.62 -12.33 -14.91
N ILE A 112 -22.61 -11.56 -14.49
CA ILE A 112 -21.93 -10.58 -15.34
C ILE A 112 -20.46 -10.47 -14.97
N VAL A 113 -19.61 -10.43 -16.00
CA VAL A 113 -18.22 -10.04 -15.96
C VAL A 113 -18.13 -8.53 -16.18
N ARG A 114 -17.38 -7.85 -15.32
CA ARG A 114 -17.10 -6.41 -15.38
C ARG A 114 -15.67 -6.08 -15.79
N HIS A 115 -14.71 -7.01 -15.74
CA HIS A 115 -13.38 -6.80 -16.32
C HIS A 115 -12.72 -8.08 -16.88
N HIS A 116 -11.75 -7.88 -17.77
CA HIS A 116 -10.88 -8.95 -18.26
C HIS A 116 -9.96 -9.41 -17.11
N GLY A 117 -9.83 -10.72 -16.93
CA GLY A 117 -9.11 -11.32 -15.80
C GLY A 117 -9.98 -11.64 -14.57
N GLU A 118 -11.26 -11.28 -14.55
CA GLU A 118 -12.16 -11.54 -13.42
C GLU A 118 -12.37 -13.04 -13.16
N ALA A 119 -12.34 -13.48 -11.89
CA ALA A 119 -12.46 -14.90 -11.54
C ALA A 119 -13.89 -15.43 -11.71
N ILE A 120 -14.03 -16.68 -12.19
CA ILE A 120 -15.33 -17.33 -12.46
C ILE A 120 -15.46 -18.67 -11.70
N ALA A 121 -14.35 -19.41 -11.60
CA ALA A 121 -14.29 -20.68 -10.89
C ALA A 121 -12.86 -20.94 -10.40
N ALA A 122 -12.69 -21.89 -9.48
CA ALA A 122 -11.39 -22.41 -9.09
C ALA A 122 -11.40 -23.95 -8.97
N VAL A 123 -10.24 -24.57 -9.15
CA VAL A 123 -10.04 -26.02 -9.16
C VAL A 123 -8.93 -26.40 -8.21
N ALA A 124 -9.09 -27.49 -7.45
CA ALA A 124 -8.02 -28.16 -6.72
C ALA A 124 -7.74 -29.55 -7.31
N ALA A 125 -6.46 -29.84 -7.57
CA ALA A 125 -6.01 -31.13 -8.12
C ALA A 125 -4.68 -31.61 -7.50
N ASP A 126 -4.32 -32.86 -7.72
CA ASP A 126 -3.08 -33.50 -7.21
C ASP A 126 -1.77 -32.91 -7.76
N HIS A 127 -1.81 -32.30 -8.94
CA HIS A 127 -0.65 -31.74 -9.64
C HIS A 127 -1.00 -30.37 -10.25
N PRO A 128 -0.08 -29.37 -10.26
CA PRO A 128 -0.40 -28.02 -10.72
C PRO A 128 -0.83 -27.96 -12.19
N ASP A 129 -0.29 -28.82 -13.04
CA ASP A 129 -0.70 -28.88 -14.44
C ASP A 129 -2.07 -29.58 -14.62
N THR A 130 -2.43 -30.53 -13.76
CA THR A 130 -3.79 -31.09 -13.72
C THR A 130 -4.79 -29.99 -13.35
N ALA A 131 -4.48 -29.17 -12.33
CA ALA A 131 -5.32 -28.06 -11.90
C ALA A 131 -5.53 -27.04 -13.03
N ARG A 132 -4.47 -26.63 -13.73
CA ARG A 132 -4.54 -25.71 -14.88
C ARG A 132 -5.34 -26.28 -16.04
N LEU A 133 -5.10 -27.54 -16.42
CA LEU A 133 -5.83 -28.20 -17.50
C LEU A 133 -7.31 -28.35 -17.18
N ALA A 134 -7.66 -28.66 -15.92
CA ALA A 134 -9.04 -28.75 -15.47
C ALA A 134 -9.73 -27.38 -15.39
N ALA A 135 -9.05 -26.33 -14.91
CA ALA A 135 -9.59 -24.96 -14.95
C ALA A 135 -9.86 -24.51 -16.40
N ALA A 136 -9.01 -24.89 -17.36
CA ALA A 136 -9.20 -24.65 -18.78
C ALA A 136 -10.22 -25.58 -19.47
N ALA A 137 -10.69 -26.64 -18.79
CA ALA A 137 -11.72 -27.56 -19.28
C ALA A 137 -13.15 -27.16 -18.87
N ILE A 138 -13.31 -26.19 -17.95
CA ILE A 138 -14.59 -25.60 -17.59
C ILE A 138 -15.11 -24.78 -18.79
N ALA A 139 -16.29 -25.11 -19.29
CA ALA A 139 -16.91 -24.38 -20.38
C ALA A 139 -17.76 -23.22 -19.82
N VAL A 140 -17.60 -22.02 -20.38
CA VAL A 140 -18.42 -20.84 -20.03
C VAL A 140 -18.99 -20.24 -21.29
N GLU A 141 -20.29 -20.05 -21.31
CA GLU A 141 -21.02 -19.41 -22.40
C GLU A 141 -21.23 -17.92 -22.07
N TYR A 142 -20.87 -17.04 -23.00
CA TYR A 142 -20.91 -15.59 -22.80
C TYR A 142 -21.77 -14.90 -23.87
N GLU A 143 -22.60 -13.97 -23.42
CA GLU A 143 -23.12 -12.88 -24.26
C GLU A 143 -22.20 -11.68 -24.06
N VAL A 144 -21.27 -11.45 -25.00
CA VAL A 144 -20.27 -10.37 -24.92
C VAL A 144 -20.95 -9.01 -25.09
N LEU A 145 -20.63 -8.07 -24.20
CA LEU A 145 -21.21 -6.72 -24.14
C LEU A 145 -20.15 -5.66 -24.50
N GLU A 146 -20.59 -4.47 -24.91
CA GLU A 146 -19.67 -3.37 -25.22
C GLU A 146 -19.05 -2.81 -23.92
N PRO A 147 -17.72 -2.73 -23.78
CA PRO A 147 -17.06 -2.29 -22.56
C PRO A 147 -16.86 -0.77 -22.50
N VAL A 148 -17.16 -0.17 -21.35
CA VAL A 148 -16.88 1.24 -21.05
C VAL A 148 -15.42 1.36 -20.59
N THR A 149 -14.46 1.49 -21.52
CA THR A 149 -13.01 1.57 -21.20
C THR A 149 -12.47 3.00 -21.03
N ASP A 150 -13.32 4.00 -21.23
CA ASP A 150 -12.98 5.43 -21.21
C ASP A 150 -13.71 6.13 -20.05
N PRO A 151 -12.99 6.64 -19.02
CA PRO A 151 -13.61 7.21 -17.84
C PRO A 151 -14.41 8.49 -18.15
N GLU A 152 -14.10 9.22 -19.23
CA GLU A 152 -14.88 10.41 -19.62
C GLU A 152 -16.29 10.02 -20.09
N LYS A 153 -16.49 8.77 -20.52
CA LYS A 153 -17.80 8.25 -20.94
C LYS A 153 -18.62 7.63 -19.80
N ALA A 154 -18.00 7.29 -18.67
CA ALA A 154 -18.64 6.56 -17.57
C ALA A 154 -19.91 7.26 -17.03
N PHE A 155 -19.92 8.60 -17.04
CA PHE A 155 -21.06 9.44 -16.62
C PHE A 155 -22.32 9.33 -17.50
N ALA A 156 -22.20 8.83 -18.72
CA ALA A 156 -23.30 8.74 -19.70
C ALA A 156 -23.50 7.31 -20.26
N ALA A 157 -22.74 6.34 -19.77
CA ALA A 157 -22.90 4.93 -20.08
C ALA A 157 -23.92 4.26 -19.13
N GLU A 158 -24.40 3.08 -19.52
CA GLU A 158 -25.22 2.25 -18.63
C GLU A 158 -24.46 1.90 -17.33
N PRO A 159 -25.16 1.74 -16.20
CA PRO A 159 -24.53 1.38 -14.92
C PRO A 159 -23.88 -0.02 -14.96
N LEU A 160 -22.58 -0.10 -14.61
CA LEU A 160 -21.87 -1.35 -14.34
C LEU A 160 -22.33 -2.00 -13.01
N HIS A 161 -22.91 -1.20 -12.12
CA HIS A 161 -23.42 -1.59 -10.81
C HIS A 161 -24.74 -0.88 -10.47
N PRO A 162 -25.59 -1.43 -9.56
CA PRO A 162 -26.89 -0.86 -9.24
C PRO A 162 -26.89 0.56 -8.65
N ASP A 163 -25.77 0.98 -8.06
CA ASP A 163 -25.52 2.32 -7.50
C ASP A 163 -24.98 3.34 -8.53
N GLY A 164 -24.57 2.88 -9.73
CA GLY A 164 -24.08 3.71 -10.82
C GLY A 164 -22.58 3.63 -11.09
N ASN A 165 -22.12 4.46 -12.03
CA ASN A 165 -20.71 4.50 -12.44
C ASN A 165 -19.88 5.55 -11.68
N LEU A 166 -20.50 6.41 -10.87
CA LEU A 166 -19.81 7.43 -10.06
C LEU A 166 -19.63 6.90 -8.63
N ILE A 167 -18.40 6.54 -8.24
CA ILE A 167 -18.09 6.10 -6.88
C ILE A 167 -18.12 7.30 -5.93
N ARG A 168 -17.50 8.42 -6.35
CA ARG A 168 -17.39 9.63 -5.55
C ARG A 168 -17.12 10.87 -6.38
N HIS A 169 -17.71 11.98 -5.97
CA HIS A 169 -17.36 13.35 -6.36
C HIS A 169 -16.90 14.13 -5.12
N ILE A 170 -15.89 14.96 -5.26
CA ILE A 170 -15.38 15.85 -4.20
C ILE A 170 -15.11 17.24 -4.81
N PRO A 171 -15.98 18.24 -4.55
CA PRO A 171 -15.68 19.63 -4.81
C PRO A 171 -14.91 20.22 -3.62
N LEU A 172 -13.67 20.68 -3.83
CA LEU A 172 -12.93 21.49 -2.87
C LEU A 172 -13.05 22.96 -3.24
N ARG A 173 -13.36 23.81 -2.25
CA ARG A 173 -13.48 25.25 -2.39
C ARG A 173 -12.75 25.93 -1.23
N TYR A 174 -11.79 26.79 -1.57
CA TYR A 174 -11.01 27.55 -0.61
C TYR A 174 -10.71 28.94 -1.18
N GLY A 175 -10.89 30.00 -0.40
CA GLY A 175 -10.67 31.37 -0.86
C GLY A 175 -11.74 31.90 -1.82
N ASP A 176 -11.34 32.80 -2.73
CA ASP A 176 -12.21 33.53 -3.66
C ASP A 176 -12.16 32.90 -5.08
N PRO A 177 -13.30 32.46 -5.66
CA PRO A 177 -13.33 31.94 -7.03
C PRO A 177 -12.95 32.95 -8.11
N GLU A 178 -13.19 34.24 -7.92
CA GLU A 178 -13.00 35.27 -8.94
C GLU A 178 -11.56 35.80 -8.98
N ALA A 179 -10.80 35.62 -7.88
CA ALA A 179 -9.41 36.03 -7.76
C ALA A 179 -8.55 35.47 -8.90
N THR A 180 -7.78 36.32 -9.56
CA THR A 180 -7.09 36.01 -10.82
C THR A 180 -5.71 36.67 -10.78
N GLY A 181 -4.66 35.88 -11.07
CA GLY A 181 -3.28 36.36 -11.13
C GLY A 181 -2.91 36.89 -12.52
N GLU A 182 -1.88 37.72 -12.59
CA GLU A 182 -1.39 38.30 -13.85
C GLU A 182 -0.80 37.23 -14.78
N VAL A 183 -0.14 36.21 -14.21
CA VAL A 183 0.50 35.14 -14.95
C VAL A 183 -0.27 33.83 -14.80
N ILE A 184 -0.99 33.48 -15.86
CA ILE A 184 -1.77 32.23 -15.94
C ILE A 184 -1.04 31.19 -16.79
N VAL A 185 -0.97 29.94 -16.33
CA VAL A 185 -0.52 28.77 -17.11
C VAL A 185 -1.56 27.64 -17.05
N GLU A 186 -1.65 26.85 -18.13
CA GLU A 186 -2.63 25.77 -18.26
C GLU A 186 -1.96 24.45 -18.67
N GLY A 187 -2.62 23.32 -18.36
CA GLY A 187 -2.11 21.99 -18.67
C GLY A 187 -3.18 20.91 -18.66
N LEU A 188 -3.00 19.94 -19.56
CA LEU A 188 -3.70 18.67 -19.60
C LEU A 188 -2.66 17.57 -19.44
N TYR A 189 -2.85 16.69 -18.46
CA TYR A 189 -1.96 15.59 -18.15
C TYR A 189 -2.75 14.29 -18.05
N ARG A 190 -2.12 13.17 -18.42
CA ARG A 190 -2.68 11.82 -18.38
C ARG A 190 -1.66 10.90 -17.73
N ILE A 191 -1.96 10.46 -16.51
CA ILE A 191 -1.17 9.46 -15.81
C ILE A 191 -1.70 8.08 -16.21
N GLY A 192 -0.79 7.22 -16.68
CA GLY A 192 -1.13 5.85 -17.08
C GLY A 192 -1.41 4.94 -15.88
N ARG A 193 -1.94 3.74 -16.18
CA ARG A 193 -2.01 2.65 -15.20
C ARG A 193 -0.59 2.27 -14.78
N GLN A 194 -0.36 2.10 -13.48
CA GLN A 194 0.90 1.55 -12.95
C GLN A 194 0.59 0.28 -12.17
N ASP A 195 1.27 -0.80 -12.54
CA ASP A 195 1.29 -2.05 -11.81
C ASP A 195 2.25 -1.96 -10.59
N PRO A 196 1.91 -2.52 -9.42
CA PRO A 196 2.80 -2.56 -8.26
C PRO A 196 4.04 -3.45 -8.45
N ALA A 197 4.02 -4.37 -9.43
CA ALA A 197 5.12 -5.21 -9.91
C ALA A 197 6.01 -5.82 -8.80
N PRO A 198 5.46 -6.49 -7.77
CA PRO A 198 6.25 -7.15 -6.73
C PRO A 198 7.19 -8.21 -7.32
N ILE A 199 8.30 -8.53 -6.65
CA ILE A 199 9.28 -9.50 -7.20
C ILE A 199 8.69 -10.91 -7.23
N GLY A 200 8.01 -11.33 -6.15
CA GLY A 200 7.19 -12.54 -6.13
C GLY A 200 5.76 -12.25 -6.58
N ALA A 201 5.19 -13.15 -7.38
CA ALA A 201 3.76 -13.19 -7.63
C ALA A 201 3.01 -13.80 -6.42
N GLU A 202 1.68 -13.72 -6.42
CA GLU A 202 0.84 -14.19 -5.32
C GLU A 202 0.99 -15.69 -5.09
N ALA A 203 1.29 -16.08 -3.86
CA ALA A 203 1.33 -17.46 -3.43
C ALA A 203 0.71 -17.59 -2.04
N GLY A 204 0.13 -18.76 -1.77
CA GLY A 204 -0.51 -19.07 -0.50
C GLY A 204 -0.69 -20.56 -0.30
N LEU A 205 -0.70 -20.98 0.97
CA LEU A 205 -1.05 -22.33 1.40
C LEU A 205 -2.22 -22.23 2.40
N ALA A 206 -3.36 -22.85 2.08
CA ALA A 206 -4.46 -23.03 3.01
C ALA A 206 -4.42 -24.43 3.62
N VAL A 207 -4.59 -24.53 4.94
CA VAL A 207 -4.58 -25.79 5.70
C VAL A 207 -5.89 -25.90 6.49
N PRO A 208 -6.76 -26.90 6.23
CA PRO A 208 -8.01 -27.05 6.97
C PRO A 208 -7.74 -27.52 8.40
N ARG A 209 -8.51 -27.01 9.36
CA ARG A 209 -8.35 -27.28 10.79
C ARG A 209 -9.34 -28.33 11.30
N PRO A 210 -8.98 -29.12 12.35
CA PRO A 210 -9.87 -30.12 12.95
C PRO A 210 -11.18 -29.58 13.56
N ASP A 211 -11.28 -28.27 13.79
CA ASP A 211 -12.49 -27.58 14.29
C ASP A 211 -13.45 -27.12 13.17
N GLY A 212 -13.13 -27.43 11.91
CA GLY A 212 -13.85 -26.94 10.73
C GLY A 212 -13.47 -25.52 10.32
N GLY A 213 -12.34 -25.01 10.82
CA GLY A 213 -11.70 -23.77 10.37
C GLY A 213 -10.65 -23.96 9.27
N VAL A 214 -9.89 -22.91 9.00
CA VAL A 214 -8.76 -22.92 8.05
C VAL A 214 -7.63 -21.98 8.50
N GLU A 215 -6.38 -22.39 8.27
CA GLU A 215 -5.19 -21.55 8.39
C GLU A 215 -4.74 -21.12 6.99
N LEU A 216 -4.52 -19.81 6.79
CA LEU A 216 -4.08 -19.20 5.54
C LEU A 216 -2.65 -18.68 5.71
N TYR A 217 -1.68 -19.38 5.13
CA TYR A 217 -0.28 -18.97 5.07
C TYR A 217 -0.08 -18.14 3.79
N VAL A 218 -0.13 -16.81 3.92
CA VAL A 218 -0.16 -15.86 2.80
C VAL A 218 0.76 -14.66 3.04
N ALA A 219 1.15 -13.95 1.98
CA ALA A 219 1.99 -12.75 2.04
C ALA A 219 1.16 -11.46 2.24
N SER A 220 0.21 -11.49 3.18
CA SER A 220 -0.74 -10.41 3.51
C SER A 220 -0.05 -9.17 4.12
N THR A 221 -0.59 -7.98 3.87
CA THR A 221 -0.20 -6.71 4.53
C THR A 221 -1.14 -6.27 5.64
N ASP A 222 -2.31 -6.90 5.80
CA ASP A 222 -3.34 -6.53 6.78
C ASP A 222 -4.12 -7.77 7.28
N PRO A 223 -3.45 -8.68 8.01
CA PRO A 223 -3.91 -10.05 8.20
C PRO A 223 -5.22 -10.17 9.00
N HIS A 224 -5.56 -9.18 9.83
CA HIS A 224 -6.82 -9.14 10.56
C HIS A 224 -8.00 -8.80 9.66
N THR A 225 -7.86 -7.82 8.76
CA THR A 225 -8.86 -7.50 7.73
C THR A 225 -9.03 -8.68 6.76
N ASP A 226 -7.93 -9.29 6.34
CA ASP A 226 -7.94 -10.47 5.46
C ASP A 226 -8.67 -11.66 6.08
N ARG A 227 -8.43 -11.92 7.37
CA ARG A 227 -9.17 -12.93 8.15
C ARG A 227 -10.66 -12.63 8.19
N ASP A 228 -11.04 -11.39 8.48
CA ASP A 228 -12.45 -11.04 8.69
C ASP A 228 -13.25 -11.07 7.37
N LEU A 229 -12.65 -10.63 6.27
CA LEU A 229 -13.20 -10.81 4.91
C LEU A 229 -13.30 -12.29 4.53
N ALA A 230 -12.27 -13.09 4.84
CA ALA A 230 -12.28 -14.53 4.59
C ALA A 230 -13.35 -15.26 5.40
N ALA A 231 -13.48 -14.97 6.69
CA ALA A 231 -14.50 -15.53 7.57
C ALA A 231 -15.92 -15.24 7.05
N ALA A 232 -16.20 -13.99 6.65
CA ALA A 232 -17.46 -13.60 6.04
C ALA A 232 -17.77 -14.38 4.75
N CYS A 233 -16.81 -14.50 3.82
CA CYS A 233 -17.00 -15.26 2.58
C CYS A 233 -17.17 -16.77 2.83
N PHE A 234 -16.45 -17.33 3.81
CA PHE A 234 -16.46 -18.77 4.11
C PHE A 234 -17.66 -19.19 4.97
N GLY A 235 -18.48 -18.26 5.47
CA GLY A 235 -19.58 -18.54 6.39
C GLY A 235 -19.11 -19.03 7.77
N LEU A 236 -17.97 -18.50 8.24
CA LEU A 236 -17.32 -18.89 9.49
C LEU A 236 -17.23 -17.72 10.47
N GLU A 237 -17.19 -18.02 11.78
CA GLU A 237 -16.78 -17.06 12.81
C GLU A 237 -15.27 -16.75 12.67
N PRO A 238 -14.81 -15.50 12.89
CA PRO A 238 -13.41 -15.12 12.70
C PRO A 238 -12.38 -15.99 13.43
N GLU A 239 -12.68 -16.54 14.61
CA GLU A 239 -11.77 -17.40 15.39
C GLU A 239 -11.49 -18.77 14.72
N ARG A 240 -12.27 -19.13 13.69
CA ARG A 240 -12.03 -20.32 12.85
C ARG A 240 -11.14 -20.04 11.66
N VAL A 241 -10.88 -18.78 11.32
CA VAL A 241 -9.92 -18.40 10.28
C VAL A 241 -8.67 -17.87 10.95
N LYS A 242 -7.51 -18.41 10.62
CA LYS A 242 -6.22 -17.88 11.08
C LYS A 242 -5.39 -17.47 9.88
N VAL A 243 -4.95 -16.21 9.82
CA VAL A 243 -3.94 -15.78 8.84
C VAL A 243 -2.57 -15.82 9.51
N VAL A 244 -1.62 -16.48 8.85
CA VAL A 244 -0.21 -16.54 9.23
C VAL A 244 0.59 -15.85 8.13
N VAL A 245 1.28 -14.77 8.46
CA VAL A 245 2.00 -13.97 7.46
C VAL A 245 3.33 -14.65 7.13
N THR A 246 3.48 -15.03 5.87
CA THR A 246 4.72 -15.60 5.32
C THR A 246 5.69 -14.49 4.92
N GLY A 247 6.88 -14.85 4.42
CA GLY A 247 7.75 -13.87 3.77
C GLY A 247 7.00 -13.08 2.69
N VAL A 248 7.13 -11.75 2.73
CA VAL A 248 6.49 -10.83 1.78
C VAL A 248 7.53 -10.45 0.70
N PRO A 249 7.42 -10.93 -0.55
CA PRO A 249 8.43 -10.68 -1.60
C PRO A 249 8.25 -9.29 -2.26
N GLY A 250 8.30 -8.26 -1.41
CA GLY A 250 7.81 -6.92 -1.70
C GLY A 250 6.28 -6.82 -1.63
N ALA A 251 5.79 -5.64 -1.31
CA ALA A 251 4.40 -5.22 -1.45
C ALA A 251 4.36 -3.70 -1.61
N THR A 252 3.57 -3.18 -2.56
CA THR A 252 3.29 -1.73 -2.68
C THR A 252 1.80 -1.40 -2.77
N GLY A 253 0.94 -2.42 -2.71
CA GLY A 253 -0.53 -2.32 -2.61
C GLY A 253 -1.26 -3.59 -3.07
N ASP A 254 -0.59 -4.39 -3.92
CA ASP A 254 -0.95 -5.71 -4.42
C ASP A 254 -1.50 -6.70 -3.36
N ARG A 255 -1.00 -6.64 -2.12
CA ARG A 255 -1.33 -7.60 -1.04
C ARG A 255 -2.53 -7.22 -0.19
N GLU A 256 -3.25 -6.19 -0.59
CA GLU A 256 -4.52 -5.79 0.03
C GLU A 256 -5.75 -6.40 -0.67
N ASP A 257 -5.54 -7.12 -1.78
CA ASP A 257 -6.56 -7.79 -2.59
C ASP A 257 -6.74 -9.27 -2.19
N PRO A 258 -7.89 -9.67 -1.63
CA PRO A 258 -8.13 -11.03 -1.17
C PRO A 258 -8.51 -12.01 -2.32
N GLY A 259 -8.57 -11.55 -3.57
CA GLY A 259 -9.07 -12.32 -4.72
C GLY A 259 -8.36 -13.65 -5.01
N PHE A 260 -7.14 -13.86 -4.49
CA PHE A 260 -6.45 -15.16 -4.52
C PHE A 260 -6.66 -16.00 -3.25
N GLN A 261 -6.76 -15.38 -2.06
CA GLN A 261 -6.85 -16.12 -0.79
C GLN A 261 -8.26 -16.69 -0.53
N LEU A 262 -9.30 -16.05 -1.07
CA LEU A 262 -10.69 -16.51 -0.90
C LEU A 262 -10.96 -17.82 -1.67
N PRO A 263 -10.64 -17.96 -2.97
CA PRO A 263 -10.72 -19.26 -3.66
C PRO A 263 -9.85 -20.34 -3.01
N LEU A 264 -8.65 -19.97 -2.54
CA LEU A 264 -7.71 -20.88 -1.90
C LEU A 264 -8.26 -21.47 -0.59
N GLY A 265 -8.82 -20.64 0.29
CA GLY A 265 -9.44 -21.09 1.54
C GLY A 265 -10.71 -21.90 1.30
N LEU A 266 -11.56 -21.49 0.35
CA LEU A 266 -12.75 -22.25 -0.06
C LEU A 266 -12.37 -23.65 -0.57
N LEU A 267 -11.33 -23.79 -1.40
CA LEU A 267 -10.86 -25.10 -1.88
C LEU A 267 -10.36 -26.00 -0.74
N ALA A 268 -9.64 -25.46 0.25
CA ALA A 268 -9.19 -26.23 1.41
C ALA A 268 -10.35 -26.70 2.30
N LEU A 269 -11.32 -25.83 2.56
CA LEU A 269 -12.55 -26.17 3.29
C LEU A 269 -13.40 -27.20 2.52
N ARG A 270 -13.46 -27.09 1.18
CA ARG A 270 -14.26 -27.98 0.32
C ARG A 270 -13.68 -29.38 0.17
N THR A 271 -12.35 -29.50 0.16
CA THR A 271 -11.64 -30.78 -0.02
C THR A 271 -11.30 -31.48 1.30
N GLY A 272 -11.11 -30.74 2.39
CA GLY A 272 -10.54 -31.27 3.63
C GLY A 272 -9.04 -31.59 3.53
N CYS A 273 -8.38 -31.15 2.47
CA CYS A 273 -6.93 -31.29 2.24
C CYS A 273 -6.24 -29.92 2.29
N PRO A 274 -4.93 -29.84 2.59
CA PRO A 274 -4.15 -28.63 2.34
C PRO A 274 -4.16 -28.30 0.84
N VAL A 275 -4.30 -27.01 0.49
CA VAL A 275 -4.31 -26.53 -0.90
C VAL A 275 -3.31 -25.39 -1.03
N LYS A 276 -2.51 -25.39 -2.10
CA LYS A 276 -1.55 -24.32 -2.42
C LYS A 276 -1.86 -23.66 -3.76
N LEU A 277 -1.82 -22.34 -3.77
CA LEU A 277 -1.82 -21.52 -4.98
C LEU A 277 -0.44 -20.89 -5.16
N ALA A 278 0.03 -20.85 -6.41
CA ALA A 278 1.21 -20.08 -6.81
C ALA A 278 0.93 -19.50 -8.20
N ALA A 279 0.59 -18.22 -8.25
CA ALA A 279 0.21 -17.53 -9.46
C ALA A 279 1.39 -17.38 -10.42
N THR A 280 1.11 -17.50 -11.72
CA THR A 280 2.01 -16.96 -12.74
C THR A 280 2.00 -15.43 -12.72
N ARG A 281 3.02 -14.82 -13.34
CA ARG A 281 3.07 -13.35 -13.49
C ARG A 281 1.87 -12.80 -14.27
N GLU A 282 1.32 -13.55 -15.22
CA GLU A 282 0.13 -13.18 -15.99
C GLU A 282 -1.12 -13.18 -15.10
N GLU A 283 -1.33 -14.23 -14.31
CA GLU A 283 -2.43 -14.28 -13.32
C GLU A 283 -2.31 -13.17 -12.27
N SER A 284 -1.10 -12.77 -11.89
CA SER A 284 -0.81 -11.66 -10.97
C SER A 284 -1.31 -10.32 -11.52
N PHE A 285 -0.87 -9.94 -12.73
CA PHE A 285 -1.32 -8.72 -13.43
C PHE A 285 -2.84 -8.63 -13.62
N LEU A 286 -3.51 -9.79 -13.76
CA LEU A 286 -4.96 -9.93 -13.91
C LEU A 286 -5.72 -10.04 -12.58
N GLY A 287 -5.00 -10.24 -11.47
CA GLY A 287 -5.55 -10.67 -10.19
C GLY A 287 -5.66 -9.58 -9.13
N HIS A 288 -4.65 -8.71 -9.02
CA HIS A 288 -4.62 -7.61 -8.05
C HIS A 288 -5.00 -6.25 -8.65
N ALA A 289 -5.25 -5.27 -7.79
CA ALA A 289 -5.57 -3.90 -8.18
C ALA A 289 -4.33 -3.06 -8.57
N HIS A 290 -4.53 -2.12 -9.49
CA HIS A 290 -3.46 -1.25 -10.05
C HIS A 290 -3.58 0.19 -9.54
N ARG A 291 -2.58 1.06 -9.79
CA ARG A 291 -2.75 2.50 -9.59
C ARG A 291 -3.78 3.05 -10.58
N HIS A 292 -4.73 3.83 -10.07
CA HIS A 292 -5.72 4.58 -10.86
C HIS A 292 -5.06 5.38 -12.00
N PRO A 293 -5.36 5.06 -13.28
CA PRO A 293 -5.14 6.00 -14.37
C PRO A 293 -5.86 7.31 -14.05
N THR A 294 -5.28 8.46 -14.43
CA THR A 294 -5.84 9.76 -14.04
C THR A 294 -5.75 10.79 -15.15
N LEU A 295 -6.86 11.47 -15.43
CA LEU A 295 -6.91 12.66 -16.28
C LEU A 295 -6.92 13.90 -15.40
N LEU A 296 -6.06 14.86 -15.74
CA LEU A 296 -5.75 16.01 -14.91
C LEU A 296 -5.76 17.27 -15.77
N ARG A 297 -6.75 18.15 -15.56
CA ARG A 297 -6.77 19.50 -16.13
C ARG A 297 -6.44 20.51 -15.05
N TYR A 298 -5.47 21.37 -15.29
CA TYR A 298 -4.99 22.37 -14.33
C TYR A 298 -4.84 23.74 -14.97
N ARG A 299 -5.15 24.77 -14.18
CA ARG A 299 -4.75 26.16 -14.39
C ARG A 299 -4.13 26.69 -13.10
N HIS A 300 -2.93 27.28 -13.20
CA HIS A 300 -2.31 28.01 -12.09
C HIS A 300 -2.25 29.49 -12.43
N HIS A 301 -2.48 30.33 -11.42
CA HIS A 301 -2.40 31.79 -11.48
C HIS A 301 -1.33 32.26 -10.50
N ALA A 302 -0.44 33.13 -10.93
CA ALA A 302 0.55 33.82 -10.09
C ALA A 302 0.55 35.33 -10.32
N ASP A 303 1.13 36.09 -9.39
CA ASP A 303 1.46 37.51 -9.59
C ASP A 303 2.73 37.67 -10.46
N ALA A 304 3.19 38.91 -10.68
CA ALA A 304 4.41 39.19 -11.45
C ALA A 304 5.69 38.75 -10.70
N GLU A 305 5.61 38.66 -9.38
CA GLU A 305 6.65 38.17 -8.48
C GLU A 305 6.65 36.63 -8.36
N GLY A 306 5.70 35.92 -8.96
CA GLY A 306 5.63 34.47 -8.97
C GLY A 306 5.04 33.82 -7.71
N HIS A 307 4.39 34.56 -6.82
CA HIS A 307 3.58 33.97 -5.76
C HIS A 307 2.26 33.42 -6.34
N LEU A 308 1.82 32.25 -5.86
CA LEU A 308 0.58 31.63 -6.30
C LEU A 308 -0.63 32.41 -5.77
N VAL A 309 -1.52 32.79 -6.68
CA VAL A 309 -2.78 33.49 -6.38
C VAL A 309 -3.93 32.49 -6.31
N LYS A 310 -4.06 31.63 -7.34
CA LYS A 310 -5.15 30.64 -7.45
C LYS A 310 -4.74 29.38 -8.18
N VAL A 311 -5.21 28.22 -7.70
CA VAL A 311 -5.17 26.94 -8.43
C VAL A 311 -6.58 26.48 -8.76
N GLU A 312 -6.85 26.28 -10.05
CA GLU A 312 -8.06 25.58 -10.53
C GLU A 312 -7.65 24.21 -11.07
N ALA A 313 -8.36 23.15 -10.71
CA ALA A 313 -8.09 21.82 -11.24
C ALA A 313 -9.31 20.92 -11.37
N GLN A 314 -9.21 19.94 -12.26
CA GLN A 314 -10.17 18.86 -12.45
C GLN A 314 -9.43 17.53 -12.57
N LEU A 315 -9.81 16.58 -11.73
CA LEU A 315 -9.17 15.28 -11.56
C LEU A 315 -10.21 14.18 -11.83
N LEU A 316 -9.95 13.28 -12.77
CA LEU A 316 -10.80 12.13 -13.07
C LEU A 316 -9.99 10.85 -12.95
N LEU A 317 -10.28 10.05 -11.93
CA LEU A 317 -9.65 8.77 -11.64
C LEU A 317 -10.48 7.63 -12.25
N ASP A 318 -9.82 6.75 -13.01
CA ASP A 318 -10.37 5.46 -13.46
C ASP A 318 -10.20 4.43 -12.32
N ALA A 319 -11.32 3.94 -11.78
CA ALA A 319 -11.35 2.90 -10.75
C ALA A 319 -11.32 1.47 -11.31
N GLY A 320 -11.49 1.29 -12.62
CA GLY A 320 -11.84 -0.02 -13.17
C GLY A 320 -13.22 -0.50 -12.68
N ALA A 321 -13.40 -1.82 -12.65
CA ALA A 321 -14.71 -2.44 -12.44
C ALA A 321 -15.32 -2.29 -11.03
N TYR A 322 -14.51 -2.00 -10.00
CA TYR A 322 -14.90 -2.12 -8.59
C TYR A 322 -14.41 -0.93 -7.76
N ALA A 323 -15.06 -0.65 -6.62
CA ALA A 323 -14.82 0.58 -5.88
C ALA A 323 -13.45 0.61 -5.17
N ASP A 324 -13.09 -0.48 -4.47
CA ASP A 324 -11.79 -0.65 -3.81
C ASP A 324 -11.40 0.58 -2.94
N ALA A 325 -10.12 0.95 -2.90
CA ALA A 325 -9.61 2.17 -2.26
C ALA A 325 -9.86 3.47 -3.07
N SER A 326 -10.58 3.42 -4.20
CA SER A 326 -10.73 4.58 -5.12
C SER A 326 -11.31 5.83 -4.46
N SER A 327 -12.13 5.66 -3.41
CA SER A 327 -12.66 6.76 -2.60
C SER A 327 -11.59 7.50 -1.81
N GLU A 328 -10.56 6.78 -1.32
CA GLU A 328 -9.45 7.32 -0.53
C GLU A 328 -8.38 7.93 -1.45
N SER A 329 -8.05 7.22 -2.54
CA SER A 329 -7.27 7.73 -3.68
C SER A 329 -7.78 9.09 -4.18
N LEU A 330 -9.11 9.26 -4.28
CA LEU A 330 -9.72 10.53 -4.69
C LEU A 330 -9.56 11.63 -3.63
N ALA A 331 -9.81 11.31 -2.36
CA ALA A 331 -9.66 12.25 -1.25
C ALA A 331 -8.22 12.77 -1.15
N ALA A 332 -7.23 11.87 -1.27
CA ALA A 332 -5.81 12.22 -1.32
C ALA A 332 -5.47 13.08 -2.55
N ALA A 333 -5.91 12.68 -3.76
CA ALA A 333 -5.64 13.43 -4.98
C ALA A 333 -6.20 14.87 -4.91
N VAL A 334 -7.42 15.07 -4.40
CA VAL A 334 -8.03 16.39 -4.25
C VAL A 334 -7.35 17.22 -3.17
N ALA A 335 -7.03 16.64 -2.01
CA ALA A 335 -6.40 17.35 -0.91
C ALA A 335 -4.96 17.79 -1.21
N PHE A 336 -4.22 17.01 -2.01
CA PHE A 336 -2.84 17.30 -2.43
C PHE A 336 -2.73 17.95 -3.82
N ALA A 337 -3.84 18.32 -4.46
CA ALA A 337 -3.86 18.90 -5.81
C ALA A 337 -3.05 20.20 -5.97
N CYS A 338 -2.88 20.96 -4.89
CA CYS A 338 -2.11 22.20 -4.86
C CYS A 338 -0.62 22.00 -4.49
N GLY A 339 -0.19 20.76 -4.26
CA GLY A 339 1.17 20.44 -3.80
C GLY A 339 1.53 20.97 -2.42
N PRO A 340 2.81 20.94 -2.05
CA PRO A 340 3.32 21.49 -0.79
C PRO A 340 3.50 23.02 -0.86
N TYR A 341 2.53 23.73 -1.43
CA TYR A 341 2.59 25.18 -1.64
C TYR A 341 1.48 25.94 -0.91
N VAL A 342 1.81 27.15 -0.47
CA VAL A 342 0.86 28.17 0.02
C VAL A 342 0.01 28.63 -1.17
N VAL A 343 -1.28 28.29 -1.15
CA VAL A 343 -2.23 28.68 -2.20
C VAL A 343 -3.42 29.39 -1.56
N PRO A 344 -3.56 30.72 -1.73
CA PRO A 344 -4.64 31.50 -1.12
C PRO A 344 -6.04 31.07 -1.57
N HIS A 345 -6.18 30.62 -2.82
CA HIS A 345 -7.47 30.28 -3.44
C HIS A 345 -7.37 28.97 -4.23
N ALA A 346 -8.24 28.00 -3.96
CA ALA A 346 -8.19 26.68 -4.59
C ALA A 346 -9.58 26.15 -4.96
N HIS A 347 -9.73 25.77 -6.22
CA HIS A 347 -11.00 25.34 -6.81
C HIS A 347 -10.76 24.02 -7.56
N ILE A 348 -10.89 22.92 -6.82
CA ILE A 348 -10.58 21.56 -7.31
C ILE A 348 -11.88 20.77 -7.43
N GLU A 349 -12.06 20.10 -8.56
CA GLU A 349 -13.08 19.05 -8.75
C GLU A 349 -12.39 17.69 -8.85
N GLY A 350 -12.80 16.71 -8.05
CA GLY A 350 -12.37 15.33 -8.19
C GLY A 350 -13.54 14.38 -8.42
N TRP A 351 -13.40 13.46 -9.39
CA TRP A 351 -14.30 12.32 -9.57
C TRP A 351 -13.52 11.00 -9.62
N ALA A 352 -14.09 9.94 -9.05
CA ALA A 352 -13.67 8.56 -9.25
C ALA A 352 -14.83 7.77 -9.88
N VAL A 353 -14.56 7.13 -11.02
CA VAL A 353 -15.60 6.46 -11.83
C VAL A 353 -15.25 5.01 -12.15
N ARG A 354 -16.26 4.16 -12.20
CA ARG A 354 -16.17 2.76 -12.63
C ARG A 354 -16.07 2.67 -14.16
N THR A 355 -15.27 1.72 -14.63
CA THR A 355 -15.06 1.38 -16.05
C THR A 355 -14.92 -0.13 -16.19
N ASN A 356 -14.93 -0.67 -17.42
CA ASN A 356 -14.62 -2.09 -17.67
C ASN A 356 -13.11 -2.39 -17.76
N ASN A 357 -12.26 -1.45 -17.31
CA ASN A 357 -10.83 -1.69 -17.15
C ASN A 357 -10.57 -2.53 -15.88
N PRO A 358 -9.39 -3.18 -15.74
CA PRO A 358 -9.03 -3.89 -14.51
C PRO A 358 -9.17 -3.00 -13.26
N PRO A 359 -9.46 -3.55 -12.07
CA PRO A 359 -9.61 -2.77 -10.85
C PRO A 359 -8.41 -1.87 -10.54
N SER A 360 -8.69 -0.73 -9.90
CA SER A 360 -7.68 0.19 -9.39
C SER A 360 -7.88 0.42 -7.90
N GLY A 361 -6.80 0.35 -7.14
CA GLY A 361 -6.81 0.28 -5.67
C GLY A 361 -5.62 0.99 -5.05
N HIS A 362 -5.23 0.61 -3.83
CA HIS A 362 -4.05 1.19 -3.18
C HIS A 362 -2.78 0.88 -3.98
N VAL A 363 -1.97 1.90 -4.28
CA VAL A 363 -0.56 1.74 -4.67
C VAL A 363 0.24 2.91 -4.09
N ARG A 364 1.37 2.63 -3.43
CA ARG A 364 2.25 3.58 -2.71
C ARG A 364 2.18 5.02 -3.25
N GLY A 365 1.80 5.97 -2.40
CA GLY A 365 1.59 7.38 -2.77
C GLY A 365 0.22 7.70 -3.38
N GLU A 366 -0.71 6.74 -3.31
CA GLU A 366 -2.18 6.84 -3.42
C GLU A 366 -2.74 8.24 -3.68
N GLY A 367 -3.15 8.50 -4.94
CA GLY A 367 -3.74 9.76 -5.42
C GLY A 367 -2.77 10.94 -5.52
N ALA A 368 -2.01 11.18 -4.45
CA ALA A 368 -1.07 12.29 -4.30
C ALA A 368 0.04 12.27 -5.37
N MET A 369 0.56 11.09 -5.73
CA MET A 369 1.59 10.96 -6.77
C MET A 369 1.07 11.28 -8.17
N GLN A 370 -0.20 10.99 -8.47
CA GLN A 370 -0.79 11.36 -9.76
C GLN A 370 -0.91 12.89 -9.91
N VAL A 371 -1.31 13.60 -8.85
CA VAL A 371 -1.36 15.08 -8.90
C VAL A 371 0.02 15.74 -8.83
N CYS A 372 1.00 15.14 -8.16
CA CYS A 372 2.38 15.61 -8.08
C CYS A 372 3.00 15.90 -9.46
N ALA A 373 2.90 14.93 -10.39
CA ALA A 373 3.42 15.11 -11.74
C ALA A 373 2.71 16.23 -12.54
N ALA A 374 1.50 16.63 -12.15
CA ALA A 374 0.75 17.69 -12.82
C ALA A 374 1.03 19.09 -12.23
N TYR A 375 1.04 19.26 -10.90
CA TYR A 375 1.31 20.58 -10.31
C TYR A 375 2.77 21.01 -10.46
N GLU A 376 3.74 20.09 -10.35
CA GLU A 376 5.15 20.42 -10.59
C GLU A 376 5.39 20.86 -12.05
N ALA A 377 4.72 20.21 -12.99
CA ALA A 377 4.73 20.60 -14.40
C ALA A 377 3.87 21.85 -14.70
N GLN A 378 3.27 22.50 -13.70
CA GLN A 378 2.76 23.88 -13.77
C GLN A 378 3.75 24.86 -13.12
N MET A 379 4.41 24.50 -12.02
CA MET A 379 5.49 25.30 -11.42
C MET A 379 6.63 25.56 -12.42
N ASP A 380 7.03 24.55 -13.19
CA ASP A 380 8.03 24.71 -14.26
C ASP A 380 7.56 25.64 -15.40
N LYS A 381 6.24 25.65 -15.70
CA LYS A 381 5.65 26.59 -16.68
C LYS A 381 5.57 28.01 -16.14
N LEU A 382 5.28 28.18 -14.85
CA LEU A 382 5.32 29.49 -14.19
C LEU A 382 6.75 30.05 -14.22
N ALA A 383 7.75 29.26 -13.80
CA ALA A 383 9.16 29.63 -13.90
C ALA A 383 9.55 30.06 -15.33
N ALA A 384 9.26 29.21 -16.33
CA ALA A 384 9.57 29.50 -17.73
C ALA A 384 8.84 30.73 -18.30
N LYS A 385 7.62 31.05 -17.81
CA LYS A 385 6.83 32.21 -18.25
C LYS A 385 7.22 33.51 -17.54
N LEU A 386 7.69 33.43 -16.30
CA LEU A 386 8.19 34.56 -15.49
C LEU A 386 9.68 34.84 -15.71
N GLY A 387 10.43 33.91 -16.29
CA GLY A 387 11.90 33.99 -16.40
C GLY A 387 12.63 33.71 -15.09
N LEU A 388 11.99 32.98 -14.17
CA LEU A 388 12.56 32.58 -12.89
C LEU A 388 13.23 31.20 -12.97
N ASP A 389 14.09 30.90 -12.00
CA ASP A 389 14.63 29.55 -11.81
C ASP A 389 13.56 28.56 -11.31
N GLN A 390 13.74 27.28 -11.62
CA GLN A 390 12.84 26.20 -11.19
C GLN A 390 12.76 26.03 -9.68
N THR A 391 13.84 26.29 -8.94
CA THR A 391 13.82 26.25 -7.47
C THR A 391 13.29 27.55 -6.89
N GLU A 392 13.58 28.70 -7.50
CA GLU A 392 13.13 30.02 -7.05
C GLU A 392 11.60 30.15 -7.05
N ILE A 393 10.90 29.73 -8.11
CA ILE A 393 9.42 29.75 -8.15
C ILE A 393 8.81 28.89 -7.03
N ARG A 394 9.51 27.82 -6.62
CA ARG A 394 9.05 26.90 -5.57
C ARG A 394 9.33 27.52 -4.19
N LEU A 395 10.54 28.02 -3.94
CA LEU A 395 10.94 28.66 -2.68
C LEU A 395 10.06 29.86 -2.29
N ARG A 396 9.56 30.62 -3.27
CA ARG A 396 8.57 31.71 -3.02
C ARG A 396 7.21 31.24 -2.52
N ASN A 397 6.91 29.94 -2.62
CA ASN A 397 5.58 29.38 -2.43
C ASN A 397 5.51 28.17 -1.48
N VAL A 398 6.63 27.58 -1.04
CA VAL A 398 6.62 26.36 -0.20
C VAL A 398 5.91 26.56 1.15
N LEU A 399 5.18 25.53 1.59
CA LEU A 399 4.58 25.49 2.93
C LEU A 399 5.64 25.37 4.03
N ALA A 400 5.39 26.03 5.15
CA ALA A 400 6.11 25.90 6.40
C ALA A 400 5.24 25.27 7.50
N THR A 401 5.86 25.03 8.66
CA THR A 401 5.15 24.51 9.85
C THR A 401 4.23 25.59 10.42
N GLY A 402 2.93 25.34 10.43
CA GLY A 402 1.90 26.28 10.90
C GLY A 402 0.98 26.82 9.79
N ASP A 403 1.32 26.64 8.52
CA ASP A 403 0.49 27.07 7.39
C ASP A 403 -0.81 26.25 7.27
N ILE A 404 -1.75 26.74 6.47
CA ILE A 404 -3.08 26.15 6.28
C ILE A 404 -3.19 25.61 4.85
N LEU A 405 -3.36 24.28 4.74
CA LEU A 405 -3.70 23.62 3.47
C LEU A 405 -5.09 24.08 2.98
N PRO A 406 -5.36 24.08 1.65
CA PRO A 406 -6.68 24.42 1.11
C PRO A 406 -7.86 23.57 1.63
N THR A 407 -7.60 22.43 2.28
CA THR A 407 -8.60 21.66 3.05
C THR A 407 -9.02 22.31 4.38
N GLY A 408 -8.46 23.47 4.74
CA GLY A 408 -8.63 24.13 6.04
C GLY A 408 -7.75 23.53 7.16
N GLN A 409 -6.83 22.63 6.83
CA GLN A 409 -5.99 21.93 7.80
C GLN A 409 -4.66 22.65 8.04
N THR A 410 -4.36 22.96 9.30
CA THR A 410 -3.03 23.43 9.73
C THR A 410 -1.97 22.33 9.58
N VAL A 411 -0.80 22.67 9.05
CA VAL A 411 0.42 21.84 9.04
C VAL A 411 1.04 21.84 10.45
N THR A 412 0.60 20.93 11.31
CA THR A 412 0.99 20.89 12.75
C THR A 412 2.32 20.20 13.03
N CYS A 413 3.06 19.80 11.99
CA CYS A 413 4.21 18.90 12.08
C CYS A 413 5.41 19.53 11.32
N PRO A 414 6.66 19.21 11.69
CA PRO A 414 7.84 19.77 11.02
C PRO A 414 7.80 19.56 9.51
N ALA A 415 7.68 20.67 8.78
CA ALA A 415 7.65 20.74 7.33
C ALA A 415 8.78 21.67 6.83
N PRO A 416 10.05 21.20 6.81
CA PRO A 416 11.21 21.97 6.35
C PRO A 416 11.32 21.92 4.82
N VAL A 417 10.26 22.33 4.12
CA VAL A 417 10.12 22.12 2.66
C VAL A 417 11.11 22.99 1.87
N ALA A 418 11.38 24.21 2.37
CA ALA A 418 12.41 25.08 1.80
C ALA A 418 13.79 24.44 1.96
N GLU A 419 14.17 24.07 3.18
CA GLU A 419 15.49 23.54 3.52
C GLU A 419 15.79 22.22 2.80
N LEU A 420 14.76 21.39 2.57
CA LEU A 420 14.87 20.19 1.74
C LEU A 420 15.11 20.52 0.25
N LEU A 421 14.42 21.51 -0.31
CA LEU A 421 14.65 21.94 -1.69
C LEU A 421 16.04 22.54 -1.87
N GLU A 422 16.50 23.36 -0.93
CA GLU A 422 17.84 23.93 -0.95
C GLU A 422 18.92 22.85 -0.82
N ALA A 423 18.76 21.89 0.09
CA ALA A 423 19.69 20.77 0.24
C ALA A 423 19.78 19.89 -1.01
N VAL A 424 18.70 19.75 -1.80
CA VAL A 424 18.69 19.02 -3.07
C VAL A 424 19.27 19.86 -4.22
N ARG A 425 19.00 21.17 -4.26
CA ARG A 425 19.57 22.14 -5.22
C ARG A 425 21.09 22.24 -5.08
N ASP A 426 21.58 22.30 -3.85
CA ASP A 426 22.99 22.53 -3.53
C ASP A 426 23.79 21.23 -3.43
N PHE A 427 23.15 20.07 -3.61
CA PHE A 427 23.83 18.78 -3.66
C PHE A 427 24.74 18.68 -4.91
N PRO A 428 26.04 18.34 -4.77
CA PRO A 428 26.93 18.22 -5.92
C PRO A 428 26.45 17.15 -6.91
N LEU A 429 26.03 17.61 -8.11
CA LEU A 429 25.66 16.71 -9.20
C LEU A 429 26.86 15.81 -9.56
N PRO A 430 26.65 14.52 -9.86
CA PRO A 430 27.73 13.62 -10.28
C PRO A 430 28.39 14.11 -11.57
N ALA A 431 29.60 13.63 -11.86
CA ALA A 431 30.23 13.81 -13.18
C ALA A 431 29.31 13.30 -14.31
N LEU A 432 29.51 13.76 -15.56
CA LEU A 432 28.89 13.08 -16.69
C LEU A 432 29.76 11.86 -17.06
N PRO A 433 29.20 10.75 -17.57
CA PRO A 433 29.99 9.59 -17.97
C PRO A 433 31.11 9.92 -18.98
N LYS A 434 30.92 10.95 -19.82
CA LYS A 434 31.95 11.48 -20.74
C LYS A 434 33.18 12.11 -20.05
N ASP A 435 33.12 12.25 -18.73
CA ASP A 435 34.18 12.77 -17.86
C ASP A 435 34.80 11.65 -16.98
N SER A 436 34.38 10.38 -17.14
CA SER A 436 34.92 9.20 -16.46
C SER A 436 35.59 8.20 -17.44
N PRO A 437 36.44 7.28 -16.96
CA PRO A 437 37.00 6.18 -17.76
C PRO A 437 35.94 5.35 -18.48
N GLU A 438 36.28 4.82 -19.66
CA GLU A 438 35.39 3.98 -20.47
C GLU A 438 35.07 2.64 -19.79
N ASP A 439 36.01 2.08 -19.01
CA ASP A 439 35.78 0.85 -18.23
C ASP A 439 34.66 1.00 -17.18
N ASP A 440 34.46 2.19 -16.61
CA ASP A 440 33.37 2.47 -15.67
C ASP A 440 31.99 2.44 -16.34
N TRP A 441 31.92 2.56 -17.68
CA TRP A 441 30.67 2.44 -18.44
C TRP A 441 30.23 0.98 -18.60
N LEU A 442 31.18 0.04 -18.55
CA LEU A 442 30.96 -1.40 -18.72
C LEU A 442 30.56 -2.10 -17.42
N LEU A 443 30.47 -1.36 -16.31
CA LEU A 443 29.97 -1.86 -15.03
C LEU A 443 28.43 -1.98 -15.07
N PRO A 444 27.81 -3.00 -14.43
CA PRO A 444 26.36 -3.11 -14.36
C PRO A 444 25.71 -1.86 -13.74
N GLY A 445 24.86 -1.17 -14.51
CA GLY A 445 24.27 0.13 -14.14
C GLY A 445 25.00 1.35 -14.71
N GLY A 446 26.13 1.15 -15.39
CA GLY A 446 26.68 2.10 -16.34
C GLY A 446 25.75 2.31 -17.54
N PRO A 447 25.96 3.36 -18.36
CA PRO A 447 25.04 3.76 -19.43
C PRO A 447 25.18 2.89 -20.71
N GLU A 448 25.34 1.57 -20.57
CA GLU A 448 25.32 0.64 -21.70
C GLU A 448 24.05 0.82 -22.54
N GLY A 449 24.21 1.05 -23.85
CA GLY A 449 23.10 1.33 -24.77
C GLY A 449 22.77 2.81 -24.97
N ALA A 450 23.37 3.72 -24.19
CA ALA A 450 23.51 5.09 -24.65
C ALA A 450 24.48 5.13 -25.85
N GLY A 451 24.29 6.09 -26.76
CA GLY A 451 25.17 6.27 -27.92
C GLY A 451 26.53 6.89 -27.54
N GLU A 452 27.26 7.37 -28.56
CA GLU A 452 28.57 8.04 -28.40
C GLU A 452 28.60 8.99 -27.19
N PRO A 453 29.67 8.99 -26.35
CA PRO A 453 29.73 9.83 -25.16
C PRO A 453 29.49 11.33 -25.40
N GLY A 454 29.86 11.85 -26.57
CA GLY A 454 29.59 13.22 -27.00
C GLY A 454 28.11 13.55 -27.28
N ALA A 455 27.24 12.54 -27.40
CA ALA A 455 25.79 12.69 -27.58
C ALA A 455 25.03 12.80 -26.24
N VAL A 456 25.62 12.38 -25.11
CA VAL A 456 24.98 12.40 -23.79
C VAL A 456 24.65 13.84 -23.35
N ARG A 457 23.43 14.05 -22.83
CA ARG A 457 22.96 15.33 -22.28
C ARG A 457 22.34 15.08 -20.91
N ARG A 458 22.44 16.07 -20.00
CA ARG A 458 21.78 16.06 -18.69
C ARG A 458 20.65 17.07 -18.70
N GLY A 459 19.43 16.60 -18.45
CA GLY A 459 18.38 17.43 -17.85
C GLY A 459 18.54 17.42 -16.34
N VAL A 460 18.17 18.52 -15.70
CA VAL A 460 17.92 18.60 -14.25
C VAL A 460 16.50 19.13 -14.10
N GLY A 461 15.76 18.58 -13.14
CA GLY A 461 14.41 19.01 -12.80
C GLY A 461 14.17 18.76 -11.31
N TYR A 462 13.44 19.66 -10.69
CA TYR A 462 13.13 19.61 -9.26
C TYR A 462 11.66 19.27 -9.04
N ALA A 463 11.37 18.47 -8.03
CA ALA A 463 10.01 18.06 -7.69
C ALA A 463 9.81 18.08 -6.17
N LEU A 464 8.72 18.70 -5.70
CA LEU A 464 8.32 18.66 -4.30
C LEU A 464 7.01 17.87 -4.14
N GLY A 465 7.14 16.61 -3.70
CA GLY A 465 5.99 15.74 -3.42
C GLY A 465 5.53 15.83 -1.96
N MET A 466 4.21 15.83 -1.74
CA MET A 466 3.61 15.68 -0.41
C MET A 466 2.60 14.54 -0.41
N VAL A 467 2.61 13.73 0.65
CA VAL A 467 1.70 12.61 0.88
C VAL A 467 1.15 12.69 2.31
N HIS A 468 0.00 12.07 2.56
CA HIS A 468 -0.49 11.85 3.91
C HIS A 468 0.29 10.70 4.57
N MET A 469 0.47 10.79 5.89
CA MET A 469 0.91 9.66 6.71
C MET A 469 -0.24 9.25 7.61
N LEU A 470 -0.45 7.95 7.77
CA LEU A 470 -1.61 7.33 8.47
C LEU A 470 -2.95 7.53 7.74
N GLY A 471 -3.95 6.70 8.07
CA GLY A 471 -5.27 6.71 7.45
C GLY A 471 -6.01 8.06 7.50
N ALA A 472 -6.62 8.41 6.37
CA ALA A 472 -7.39 9.62 6.13
C ALA A 472 -8.83 9.53 6.69
N GLU A 473 -9.57 10.65 6.66
CA GLU A 473 -11.05 10.66 6.72
C GLU A 473 -11.74 9.94 7.88
N GLY A 474 -11.09 9.86 9.05
CA GLY A 474 -11.65 9.20 10.23
C GLY A 474 -11.36 7.69 10.34
N THR A 475 -10.58 7.10 9.43
CA THR A 475 -10.01 5.74 9.60
C THR A 475 -9.31 5.63 10.95
N ASP A 476 -9.64 4.61 11.76
CA ASP A 476 -9.02 4.45 13.07
C ASP A 476 -7.61 3.83 12.97
N GLU A 477 -6.71 4.30 13.82
CA GLU A 477 -5.26 4.11 13.71
C GLU A 477 -4.74 3.49 15.00
N VAL A 478 -5.10 2.23 15.23
CA VAL A 478 -4.70 1.48 16.42
C VAL A 478 -3.65 0.43 16.08
N SER A 479 -2.57 0.40 16.87
CA SER A 479 -1.62 -0.73 16.91
C SER A 479 -1.37 -1.13 18.35
N THR A 480 -1.30 -2.43 18.62
CA THR A 480 -1.00 -2.96 19.96
C THR A 480 0.28 -3.79 19.91
N ALA A 481 1.12 -3.69 20.96
CA ALA A 481 2.36 -4.46 21.06
C ALA A 481 2.57 -5.00 22.49
N THR A 482 3.25 -6.13 22.59
CA THR A 482 3.77 -6.68 23.86
C THR A 482 5.27 -6.82 23.75
N VAL A 483 6.00 -6.46 24.81
CA VAL A 483 7.41 -6.81 24.98
C VAL A 483 7.48 -7.74 26.18
N LYS A 484 8.18 -8.87 26.02
CA LYS A 484 8.53 -9.79 27.11
C LYS A 484 10.05 -9.82 27.23
N VAL A 485 10.57 -9.91 28.44
CA VAL A 485 11.98 -10.21 28.71
C VAL A 485 12.03 -11.55 29.43
N HIS A 486 13.05 -12.37 29.10
CA HIS A 486 13.39 -13.58 29.82
C HIS A 486 14.89 -13.86 29.60
N ASP A 487 15.64 -14.08 30.68
CA ASP A 487 17.07 -14.46 30.64
C ASP A 487 17.94 -13.49 29.81
N GLY A 488 17.54 -12.21 29.79
CA GLY A 488 18.22 -11.13 29.08
C GLY A 488 17.83 -10.97 27.61
N VAL A 489 17.05 -11.89 27.05
CA VAL A 489 16.49 -11.80 25.70
C VAL A 489 15.14 -11.09 25.75
N ALA A 490 14.94 -10.10 24.88
CA ALA A 490 13.63 -9.47 24.69
C ALA A 490 12.91 -10.04 23.46
N THR A 491 11.61 -10.29 23.58
CA THR A 491 10.73 -10.69 22.47
C THR A 491 9.62 -9.66 22.28
N VAL A 492 9.54 -9.09 21.08
CA VAL A 492 8.46 -8.20 20.62
C VAL A 492 7.37 -9.04 19.96
N ILE A 493 6.13 -8.83 20.37
CA ILE A 493 4.92 -9.43 19.78
C ILE A 493 4.04 -8.27 19.31
N CYS A 494 3.87 -8.12 17.99
CA CYS A 494 3.13 -7.04 17.36
C CYS A 494 2.78 -7.48 15.93
N ALA A 495 1.51 -7.44 15.53
CA ALA A 495 1.06 -7.91 14.22
C ALA A 495 1.40 -6.97 13.03
N ALA A 496 2.43 -6.13 13.17
CA ALA A 496 2.86 -5.18 12.15
C ALA A 496 3.74 -5.89 11.11
N VAL A 497 3.31 -5.89 9.86
CA VAL A 497 3.92 -6.73 8.82
C VAL A 497 5.21 -6.11 8.28
N GLU A 498 6.26 -6.94 8.22
CA GLU A 498 7.51 -6.59 7.54
C GLU A 498 7.40 -6.84 6.03
N THR A 499 7.26 -5.75 5.26
CA THR A 499 7.17 -5.76 3.79
C THR A 499 8.53 -5.58 3.10
N GLY A 500 9.61 -5.41 3.87
CA GLY A 500 10.90 -4.88 3.40
C GLY A 500 11.11 -3.39 3.75
N SER A 501 10.25 -2.82 4.60
CA SER A 501 10.33 -1.44 5.08
C SER A 501 11.21 -1.27 6.33
N GLY A 502 11.58 -2.37 6.99
CA GLY A 502 12.52 -2.38 8.11
C GLY A 502 11.88 -2.18 9.49
N PHE A 503 10.56 -2.33 9.62
CA PHE A 503 9.86 -2.28 10.91
C PHE A 503 10.46 -3.27 11.93
N SER A 504 10.86 -4.46 11.49
CA SER A 504 11.50 -5.48 12.36
C SER A 504 12.82 -4.99 12.94
N THR A 505 13.58 -4.19 12.21
CA THR A 505 14.82 -3.58 12.72
C THR A 505 14.50 -2.40 13.65
N LEU A 506 13.55 -1.53 13.27
CA LEU A 506 13.09 -0.43 14.12
C LEU A 506 12.56 -0.92 15.48
N ALA A 507 11.74 -1.97 15.49
CA ALA A 507 11.20 -2.55 16.72
C ALA A 507 12.30 -3.09 17.63
N ARG A 508 13.39 -3.65 17.07
CA ARG A 508 14.58 -4.06 17.82
C ARG A 508 15.29 -2.82 18.39
N GLN A 509 15.58 -1.81 17.57
CA GLN A 509 16.23 -0.58 18.00
C GLN A 509 15.49 0.15 19.14
N ILE A 510 14.16 0.26 19.05
CA ILE A 510 13.32 0.86 20.11
C ILE A 510 13.49 0.11 21.45
N VAL A 511 13.56 -1.21 21.42
CA VAL A 511 13.70 -2.03 22.64
C VAL A 511 15.14 -2.00 23.16
N GLN A 512 16.14 -2.04 22.29
CA GLN A 512 17.56 -1.88 22.65
C GLN A 512 17.77 -0.53 23.35
N GLU A 513 17.28 0.57 22.76
CA GLU A 513 17.31 1.92 23.34
C GLU A 513 16.62 2.00 24.71
N THR A 514 15.45 1.36 24.84
CA THR A 514 14.61 1.51 26.04
C THR A 514 15.02 0.61 27.20
N LEU A 515 15.57 -0.58 26.91
CA LEU A 515 15.88 -1.62 27.90
C LEU A 515 17.38 -1.96 28.02
N GLY A 516 18.24 -1.43 27.15
CA GLY A 516 19.69 -1.70 27.18
C GLY A 516 20.09 -3.15 26.91
N VAL A 517 19.17 -3.99 26.40
CA VAL A 517 19.42 -5.41 26.08
C VAL A 517 19.86 -5.58 24.63
N GLU A 518 20.78 -6.51 24.35
CA GLU A 518 21.34 -6.72 23.01
C GLU A 518 20.46 -7.62 22.13
N ASP A 519 20.11 -8.82 22.61
CA ASP A 519 19.27 -9.79 21.89
C ASP A 519 17.79 -9.41 22.00
N VAL A 520 17.32 -8.68 20.97
CA VAL A 520 15.90 -8.44 20.73
C VAL A 520 15.44 -9.24 19.51
N ARG A 521 14.37 -10.00 19.69
CA ARG A 521 13.70 -10.82 18.67
C ARG A 521 12.30 -10.28 18.41
N VAL A 522 11.83 -10.39 17.18
CA VAL A 522 10.44 -10.05 16.79
C VAL A 522 9.74 -11.36 16.43
N ALA A 523 8.53 -11.57 16.96
CA ALA A 523 7.73 -12.75 16.65
C ALA A 523 7.17 -12.69 15.23
N SER A 524 6.98 -13.85 14.59
CA SER A 524 6.25 -13.96 13.32
C SER A 524 4.82 -13.44 13.49
N VAL A 525 4.26 -12.81 12.46
CA VAL A 525 2.92 -12.20 12.52
C VAL A 525 1.84 -13.23 12.21
N ASP A 526 0.83 -13.31 13.08
CA ASP A 526 -0.41 -14.07 12.87
C ASP A 526 -1.61 -13.36 13.54
N THR A 527 -2.82 -13.82 13.23
CA THR A 527 -4.06 -13.18 13.70
C THR A 527 -4.46 -13.51 15.15
N ASP A 528 -3.74 -14.39 15.82
CA ASP A 528 -3.92 -14.65 17.26
C ASP A 528 -3.33 -13.49 18.10
N GLN A 529 -2.47 -12.66 17.49
CA GLN A 529 -1.94 -11.45 18.08
C GLN A 529 -2.94 -10.28 17.99
N PRO A 530 -2.88 -9.32 18.94
CA PRO A 530 -3.61 -8.06 18.83
C PRO A 530 -3.27 -7.29 17.52
N PRO A 531 -4.25 -6.62 16.89
CA PRO A 531 -4.06 -5.97 15.59
C PRO A 531 -3.06 -4.82 15.62
N ALA A 532 -2.36 -4.67 14.49
CA ALA A 532 -1.46 -3.55 14.19
C ALA A 532 -1.94 -2.66 13.03
N GLY A 533 -2.97 -3.10 12.29
CA GLY A 533 -3.46 -2.51 11.04
C GLY A 533 -2.51 -2.68 9.85
N PRO A 534 -2.88 -2.15 8.67
CA PRO A 534 -2.20 -2.43 7.41
C PRO A 534 -0.77 -1.89 7.35
N ALA A 535 0.10 -2.54 6.58
CA ALA A 535 1.45 -2.09 6.25
C ALA A 535 1.50 -0.95 5.20
N ALA A 536 0.55 0.00 5.29
CA ALA A 536 0.34 1.10 4.37
C ALA A 536 0.63 2.48 5.01
N HIS A 537 0.50 3.56 4.24
CA HIS A 537 0.51 4.97 4.70
C HIS A 537 1.67 5.38 5.64
N GLY A 538 2.80 4.66 5.63
CA GLY A 538 3.93 4.84 6.56
C GLY A 538 3.64 4.50 8.04
N ARG A 539 2.50 3.86 8.37
CA ARG A 539 1.99 3.85 9.75
C ARG A 539 2.80 3.04 10.76
N HIS A 540 3.51 1.99 10.33
CA HIS A 540 4.22 1.12 11.26
C HIS A 540 5.35 1.84 12.03
N THR A 541 6.04 2.81 11.45
CA THR A 541 7.06 3.59 12.17
C THR A 541 6.45 4.43 13.30
N TRP A 542 5.30 5.07 13.06
CA TRP A 542 4.69 6.00 14.01
C TRP A 542 3.79 5.30 15.04
N VAL A 543 2.87 4.46 14.56
CA VAL A 543 1.82 3.83 15.40
C VAL A 543 2.34 2.54 16.01
N SER A 544 2.85 1.62 15.19
CA SER A 544 3.36 0.33 15.69
C SER A 544 4.67 0.48 16.46
N GLY A 545 5.60 1.32 15.99
CA GLY A 545 6.80 1.72 16.73
C GLY A 545 6.44 2.39 18.05
N GLY A 546 5.49 3.34 18.03
CA GLY A 546 4.94 3.94 19.25
C GLY A 546 4.19 2.98 20.17
N ALA A 547 3.76 1.80 19.72
CA ALA A 547 3.20 0.74 20.57
C ALA A 547 4.33 -0.06 21.24
N VAL A 548 5.35 -0.46 20.46
CA VAL A 548 6.56 -1.14 20.95
C VAL A 548 7.29 -0.27 21.98
N GLU A 549 7.41 1.04 21.74
CA GLU A 549 8.05 1.99 22.66
C GLU A 549 7.33 2.06 24.02
N ARG A 550 5.98 2.10 24.02
CA ARG A 550 5.18 2.03 25.25
C ARG A 550 5.30 0.68 25.96
N ALA A 551 5.34 -0.42 25.22
CA ALA A 551 5.52 -1.75 25.79
C ALA A 551 6.90 -1.88 26.46
N ALA A 552 7.97 -1.44 25.78
CA ALA A 552 9.32 -1.41 26.34
C ALA A 552 9.42 -0.48 27.56
N LYS A 553 8.82 0.72 27.52
CA LYS A 553 8.80 1.64 28.68
C LYS A 553 8.04 1.05 29.87
N MET A 554 6.95 0.30 29.64
CA MET A 554 6.21 -0.39 30.71
C MET A 554 7.05 -1.52 31.33
N VAL A 555 7.79 -2.29 30.51
CA VAL A 555 8.75 -3.30 30.99
C VAL A 555 9.89 -2.65 31.78
N ARG A 556 10.45 -1.53 31.31
CA ARG A 556 11.46 -0.74 32.06
C ARG A 556 10.95 -0.36 33.45
N THR A 557 9.72 0.14 33.57
CA THR A 557 9.13 0.44 34.89
C THR A 557 9.01 -0.80 35.77
N GLN A 558 8.60 -1.96 35.21
CA GLN A 558 8.47 -3.21 35.97
C GLN A 558 9.82 -3.78 36.44
N LEU A 559 10.91 -3.59 35.68
CA LEU A 559 12.28 -3.95 36.07
C LEU A 559 12.87 -3.00 37.12
N LEU A 560 12.67 -1.68 36.95
CA LEU A 560 13.28 -0.68 37.82
C LEU A 560 12.55 -0.50 39.16
N GLN A 561 11.21 -0.66 39.21
CA GLN A 561 10.43 -0.40 40.43
C GLN A 561 10.80 -1.31 41.63
N PRO A 562 11.05 -2.63 41.48
CA PRO A 562 11.52 -3.49 42.58
C PRO A 562 12.90 -3.09 43.10
N LEU A 563 13.82 -2.69 42.22
CA LEU A 563 15.16 -2.22 42.59
C LEU A 563 15.08 -0.87 43.32
N ALA A 564 14.35 0.10 42.76
CA ALA A 564 14.10 1.39 43.37
C ALA A 564 13.51 1.26 44.78
N HIS A 565 12.53 0.36 44.97
CA HIS A 565 11.98 0.02 46.29
C HIS A 565 13.00 -0.65 47.23
N LYS A 566 13.80 -1.61 46.72
CA LYS A 566 14.85 -2.31 47.50
C LYS A 566 15.92 -1.37 48.03
N PHE A 567 16.26 -0.31 47.28
CA PHE A 567 17.30 0.66 47.62
C PHE A 567 16.76 2.03 48.08
N GLY A 568 15.44 2.19 48.25
CA GLY A 568 14.83 3.39 48.82
C GLY A 568 14.89 4.65 47.96
N MET A 569 14.96 4.53 46.63
CA MET A 569 15.17 5.63 45.68
C MET A 569 14.03 5.76 44.64
N SER A 570 14.01 6.85 43.86
CA SER A 570 13.10 6.97 42.71
C SER A 570 13.59 6.13 41.52
N THR A 571 12.66 5.58 40.73
CA THR A 571 12.98 4.94 39.44
C THR A 571 13.59 5.90 38.42
N GLU A 572 13.42 7.21 38.61
CA GLU A 572 14.03 8.26 37.78
C GLU A 572 15.54 8.42 38.05
N LEU A 573 16.02 7.94 39.20
CA LEU A 573 17.44 7.89 39.56
C LEU A 573 18.12 6.61 39.06
N LEU A 574 17.40 5.75 38.31
CA LEU A 574 17.91 4.52 37.71
C LEU A 574 17.98 4.64 36.19
N GLN A 575 19.19 4.50 35.66
CA GLN A 575 19.49 4.43 34.23
C GLN A 575 19.68 2.98 33.81
N ILE A 576 19.53 2.70 32.52
CA ILE A 576 19.90 1.41 31.92
C ILE A 576 20.81 1.71 30.74
N THR A 577 22.03 1.19 30.78
CA THR A 577 23.09 1.42 29.80
C THR A 577 23.92 0.14 29.70
N ASP A 578 24.26 -0.32 28.49
CA ASP A 578 25.12 -1.49 28.24
C ASP A 578 24.74 -2.74 29.08
N GLY A 579 23.47 -3.13 29.05
CA GLY A 579 22.92 -4.27 29.79
C GLY A 579 22.86 -4.10 31.32
N LYS A 580 23.25 -2.95 31.86
CA LYS A 580 23.37 -2.69 33.30
C LYS A 580 22.38 -1.63 33.76
N ILE A 581 21.74 -1.89 34.89
CA ILE A 581 20.93 -0.96 35.65
C ILE A 581 21.85 -0.27 36.65
N THR A 582 22.03 1.04 36.50
CA THR A 582 22.89 1.87 37.36
C THR A 582 22.09 2.94 38.09
N SER A 583 22.47 3.26 39.32
CA SER A 583 21.97 4.46 40.01
C SER A 583 22.78 5.70 39.63
N TYR A 584 22.16 6.87 39.71
CA TYR A 584 22.79 8.17 39.44
C TYR A 584 24.06 8.45 40.28
N ASP A 585 24.16 7.87 41.47
CA ASP A 585 25.33 7.96 42.36
C ASP A 585 26.37 6.83 42.14
N GLY A 586 26.12 5.91 41.20
CA GLY A 586 26.99 4.76 40.90
C GLY A 586 27.03 3.67 41.97
N VAL A 587 26.26 3.78 43.05
CA VAL A 587 26.28 2.84 44.19
C VAL A 587 25.58 1.52 43.86
N LEU A 588 24.56 1.54 42.99
CA LEU A 588 23.95 0.36 42.40
C LEU A 588 24.51 0.15 40.99
N SER A 589 24.97 -1.08 40.74
CA SER A 589 25.22 -1.63 39.41
C SER A 589 24.83 -3.11 39.43
N THR A 590 23.83 -3.49 38.64
CA THR A 590 23.32 -4.87 38.50
C THR A 590 22.86 -5.07 37.05
N THR A 591 22.86 -6.29 36.52
CA THR A 591 22.45 -6.50 35.12
C THR A 591 20.92 -6.51 34.98
N VAL A 592 20.43 -6.28 33.76
CA VAL A 592 19.01 -6.48 33.43
C VAL A 592 18.58 -7.95 33.68
N THR A 593 19.49 -8.91 33.49
CA THR A 593 19.28 -10.33 33.82
C THR A 593 19.11 -10.62 35.31
N GLU A 594 19.85 -9.94 36.19
CA GLU A 594 19.70 -10.08 37.65
C GLU A 594 18.41 -9.44 38.18
N GLY A 595 17.84 -8.46 37.45
CA GLY A 595 16.57 -7.83 37.76
C GLY A 595 15.33 -8.70 37.48
N ASP A 596 15.43 -9.69 36.59
CA ASP A 596 14.31 -10.48 36.04
C ASP A 596 13.77 -11.58 37.01
N GLY A 597 13.95 -11.39 38.32
CA GLY A 597 13.50 -12.35 39.35
C GLY A 597 11.98 -12.55 39.47
N ARG A 598 11.18 -11.92 38.59
CA ARG A 598 9.72 -12.11 38.47
C ARG A 598 9.27 -11.85 37.02
N GLN A 599 8.77 -12.90 36.37
CA GLN A 599 8.25 -12.90 34.99
C GLN A 599 7.36 -11.69 34.67
N GLY A 600 7.89 -10.75 33.88
CA GLY A 600 7.24 -9.48 33.56
C GLY A 600 6.16 -9.56 32.48
N THR A 601 4.93 -9.95 32.83
CA THR A 601 3.75 -9.71 31.96
C THR A 601 2.45 -9.52 32.76
N LEU A 602 2.43 -8.55 33.69
CA LEU A 602 1.24 -8.21 34.50
C LEU A 602 0.64 -6.86 34.11
N GLY A 603 -0.12 -6.86 33.02
CA GLY A 603 -0.93 -5.73 32.56
C GLY A 603 -1.52 -6.00 31.16
N PRO A 604 -2.62 -5.33 30.76
CA PRO A 604 -3.07 -5.37 29.38
C PRO A 604 -2.00 -4.74 28.47
N PRO A 605 -1.79 -5.27 27.24
CA PRO A 605 -0.77 -4.75 26.34
C PRO A 605 -1.10 -3.29 25.93
N PRO A 606 -0.12 -2.39 25.90
CA PRO A 606 -0.37 -1.00 25.55
C PRO A 606 -0.68 -0.83 24.07
N SER A 607 -1.71 -0.04 23.78
CA SER A 607 -2.06 0.39 22.44
C SER A 607 -1.52 1.79 22.12
N ALA A 608 -1.24 2.00 20.84
CA ALA A 608 -0.97 3.28 20.24
C ALA A 608 -2.21 3.76 19.48
N ALA A 609 -2.57 5.04 19.68
CA ALA A 609 -3.60 5.73 18.90
C ALA A 609 -3.19 7.21 18.71
N PRO A 610 -3.11 7.73 17.47
CA PRO A 610 -2.97 9.15 17.18
C PRO A 610 -4.33 9.87 17.23
N HIS A 611 -4.31 11.20 17.29
CA HIS A 611 -5.53 12.03 17.25
C HIS A 611 -6.39 11.75 15.99
N PRO A 612 -7.71 11.54 16.13
CA PRO A 612 -8.59 11.19 15.01
C PRO A 612 -8.74 12.34 13.99
N THR A 613 -9.06 11.95 12.76
CA THR A 613 -9.47 12.81 11.64
C THR A 613 -10.99 12.79 11.47
N GLU A 614 -11.49 13.73 10.69
CA GLU A 614 -12.90 13.81 10.25
C GLU A 614 -12.97 13.47 8.74
N PRO A 615 -14.09 12.94 8.21
CA PRO A 615 -14.30 12.78 6.76
C PRO A 615 -14.39 14.13 6.02
N LEU A 616 -14.17 14.14 4.70
CA LEU A 616 -14.56 15.25 3.82
C LEU A 616 -16.09 15.35 3.76
N ASP A 617 -16.61 16.55 4.08
CA ASP A 617 -18.00 16.90 3.78
C ASP A 617 -18.19 17.22 2.29
N GLY A 618 -19.44 17.42 1.87
CA GLY A 618 -19.80 17.76 0.49
C GLY A 618 -19.38 19.17 0.02
N SER A 619 -18.50 19.86 0.75
CA SER A 619 -17.98 21.20 0.42
C SER A 619 -16.46 21.36 0.52
N GLY A 620 -15.76 20.43 1.19
CA GLY A 620 -14.30 20.37 1.25
C GLY A 620 -13.60 20.68 2.59
N PRO A 621 -13.96 21.70 3.40
CA PRO A 621 -13.11 22.19 4.49
C PRO A 621 -13.27 21.47 5.84
N GLY A 622 -12.19 20.95 6.44
CA GLY A 622 -12.19 20.35 7.79
C GLY A 622 -10.91 19.55 8.13
N ARG A 623 -10.87 18.92 9.32
CA ARG A 623 -9.62 18.38 9.89
C ARG A 623 -9.33 16.93 9.45
N ARG A 624 -8.89 16.77 8.19
CA ARG A 624 -9.17 15.59 7.36
C ARG A 624 -8.03 14.61 7.07
N LEU A 625 -6.77 15.02 7.20
CA LEU A 625 -5.59 14.18 6.98
C LEU A 625 -4.68 14.15 8.21
N ARG A 626 -3.94 13.06 8.41
CA ARG A 626 -3.01 12.95 9.54
C ARG A 626 -1.61 13.40 9.14
N GLY A 627 -0.95 14.03 10.11
CA GLY A 627 0.51 14.18 10.20
C GLY A 627 0.97 13.63 11.56
N PRO A 628 2.28 13.51 11.81
CA PRO A 628 2.84 12.98 13.06
C PRO A 628 2.54 13.90 14.27
N GLY A 629 1.34 13.74 14.83
CA GLY A 629 0.85 14.42 16.03
C GLY A 629 0.92 13.53 17.27
N VAL A 630 0.95 14.17 18.45
CA VAL A 630 1.14 13.51 19.75
C VAL A 630 0.17 12.35 19.95
N LEU A 631 0.72 11.19 20.34
CA LEU A 631 -0.02 9.96 20.60
C LEU A 631 -0.81 10.06 21.91
N ARG A 632 -2.03 9.52 21.94
CA ARG A 632 -2.91 9.57 23.12
C ARG A 632 -2.60 8.43 24.11
N ASP A 633 -2.66 8.72 25.41
CA ASP A 633 -2.91 7.72 26.46
C ASP A 633 -4.42 7.63 26.73
N PRO A 634 -5.06 6.45 26.61
CA PRO A 634 -6.46 6.25 26.98
C PRO A 634 -6.82 6.64 28.42
N ARG A 635 -5.85 6.67 29.36
CA ARG A 635 -6.09 6.90 30.81
C ARG A 635 -5.92 8.36 31.27
N GLY A 636 -5.63 9.29 30.37
CA GLY A 636 -5.35 10.71 30.67
C GLY A 636 -6.57 11.61 30.94
N GLY A 637 -7.43 11.31 31.92
CA GLY A 637 -8.65 12.06 32.26
C GLY A 637 -8.46 13.43 32.96
N GLY A 638 -7.47 14.24 32.56
CA GLY A 638 -7.04 15.44 33.29
C GLY A 638 -7.84 16.72 33.01
N ARG A 639 -8.52 17.28 34.03
CA ARG A 639 -9.16 18.62 33.97
C ARG A 639 -8.09 19.72 33.88
N ARG A 640 -8.01 20.42 32.74
CA ARG A 640 -7.18 21.63 32.62
C ARG A 640 -7.84 22.83 33.29
N HIS A 641 -7.29 23.27 34.42
CA HIS A 641 -7.59 24.61 34.95
C HIS A 641 -6.98 25.68 34.02
N ARG A 642 -7.82 26.54 33.43
CA ARG A 642 -7.35 27.80 32.84
C ARG A 642 -7.24 28.85 33.93
N ALA A 643 -6.01 29.24 34.28
CA ALA A 643 -5.77 30.51 34.95
C ALA A 643 -5.75 31.62 33.88
N GLY A 644 -6.64 32.59 33.98
CA GLY A 644 -6.74 33.73 33.06
C GLY A 644 -6.50 35.04 33.80
N LEU A 645 -5.54 35.83 33.33
CA LEU A 645 -5.33 37.22 33.77
C LEU A 645 -6.16 38.15 32.88
N GLY A 646 -7.05 38.95 33.47
CA GLY A 646 -7.91 39.91 32.77
C GLY A 646 -8.72 40.77 33.76
N PRO A 647 -8.97 42.08 33.52
CA PRO A 647 -9.28 43.00 34.61
C PRO A 647 -10.75 43.45 34.75
N ARG A 648 -11.13 43.71 36.01
CA ARG A 648 -12.04 44.75 36.57
C ARG A 648 -13.41 45.04 35.90
N GLY A 649 -14.46 44.93 36.73
CA GLY A 649 -15.81 45.47 36.51
C GLY A 649 -16.88 44.38 36.55
N GLY A 650 -18.02 44.52 37.22
CA GLY A 650 -18.46 45.55 38.17
C GLY A 650 -19.91 45.31 38.60
N ASP A 651 -20.21 45.41 39.90
CA ASP A 651 -21.52 45.38 40.59
C ASP A 651 -22.59 44.31 40.26
N GLY A 652 -23.26 43.81 41.31
CA GLY A 652 -24.43 42.92 41.20
C GLY A 652 -24.53 41.89 42.34
N GLY A 653 -25.43 42.11 43.30
CA GLY A 653 -25.67 41.20 44.43
C GLY A 653 -26.98 40.40 44.29
N GLY A 654 -27.16 39.34 45.10
CA GLY A 654 -28.44 38.61 45.19
C GLY A 654 -28.34 37.19 45.77
N ALA A 655 -28.72 37.01 47.03
CA ALA A 655 -28.65 35.76 47.79
C ALA A 655 -29.55 34.59 47.30
N GLY A 656 -29.16 33.34 47.57
CA GLY A 656 -30.02 32.14 47.38
C GLY A 656 -29.45 30.82 47.95
N ARG A 657 -30.17 30.18 48.90
CA ARG A 657 -29.89 28.84 49.49
C ARG A 657 -30.30 27.75 48.48
N GLY A 658 -29.75 26.53 48.32
CA GLY A 658 -28.97 25.59 49.17
C GLY A 658 -29.88 24.48 49.75
N PRO A 659 -29.54 23.15 49.82
CA PRO A 659 -28.29 22.42 49.52
C PRO A 659 -28.44 21.08 48.69
N ARG A 660 -27.46 20.16 48.81
CA ARG A 660 -27.29 18.78 48.23
C ARG A 660 -28.23 17.69 48.90
N PRO A 661 -28.41 16.41 48.43
CA PRO A 661 -27.35 15.49 47.91
C PRO A 661 -27.65 14.32 46.90
N GLN A 662 -26.51 13.71 46.52
CA GLN A 662 -26.07 12.44 45.88
C GLN A 662 -26.89 11.10 45.88
N PRO A 663 -26.42 10.02 45.17
CA PRO A 663 -27.29 9.08 44.40
C PRO A 663 -27.10 7.56 44.66
N ARG A 664 -27.83 6.73 43.88
CA ARG A 664 -27.68 5.29 43.49
C ARG A 664 -28.83 4.94 42.50
N ALA A 665 -28.95 3.81 41.79
CA ALA A 665 -28.07 2.81 41.17
C ALA A 665 -28.96 1.80 40.36
N THR A 666 -28.38 0.74 39.75
CA THR A 666 -29.03 -0.41 39.04
C THR A 666 -29.84 -0.07 37.76
N GLY A 667 -30.15 -1.00 36.83
CA GLY A 667 -29.61 -2.36 36.60
C GLY A 667 -30.62 -3.31 35.93
N HIS A 668 -30.16 -4.10 34.93
CA HIS A 668 -30.88 -5.17 34.19
C HIS A 668 -32.14 -4.75 33.36
N ALA A 669 -32.80 -5.62 32.56
CA ALA A 669 -32.34 -6.50 31.46
C ALA A 669 -33.56 -7.17 30.74
N TYR A 670 -33.30 -7.94 29.66
CA TYR A 670 -34.11 -9.03 29.06
C TYR A 670 -35.27 -8.77 28.04
N ARG A 671 -35.25 -9.60 26.97
CA ARG A 671 -36.28 -10.13 26.01
C ARG A 671 -37.70 -9.51 25.99
N GLY A 672 -38.43 -9.41 24.87
CA GLY A 672 -38.32 -10.01 23.51
C GLY A 672 -39.70 -10.54 23.03
N GLY A 673 -39.96 -10.66 21.71
CA GLY A 673 -41.24 -11.19 21.17
C GLY A 673 -41.46 -10.94 19.66
N ARG A 674 -42.34 -11.70 18.99
CA ARG A 674 -42.61 -11.65 17.52
C ARG A 674 -44.11 -11.68 17.16
N HIS A 675 -44.49 -10.99 16.07
CA HIS A 675 -45.58 -11.34 15.10
C HIS A 675 -47.07 -11.38 15.55
N PRO A 676 -48.08 -11.52 14.65
CA PRO A 676 -48.19 -11.14 13.21
C PRO A 676 -49.55 -10.50 12.75
N GLY A 677 -49.60 -9.98 11.50
CA GLY A 677 -50.83 -9.87 10.66
C GLY A 677 -51.73 -8.62 10.83
N SER A 678 -52.71 -8.30 9.94
CA SER A 678 -52.93 -8.71 8.53
C SER A 678 -54.07 -7.89 7.83
N ARG A 679 -53.87 -7.49 6.55
CA ARG A 679 -54.84 -7.18 5.44
C ARG A 679 -56.22 -6.50 5.71
N SER A 680 -56.51 -5.38 5.03
CA SER A 680 -57.75 -5.14 4.22
C SER A 680 -57.81 -3.74 3.53
N GLY A 681 -58.72 -3.58 2.56
CA GLY A 681 -59.18 -2.34 1.87
C GLY A 681 -60.64 -2.56 1.41
N PRO A 682 -61.25 -1.87 0.39
CA PRO A 682 -60.79 -0.75 -0.46
C PRO A 682 -61.89 0.37 -0.68
N HIS A 683 -61.88 1.08 -1.84
CA HIS A 683 -62.82 2.13 -2.35
C HIS A 683 -62.67 3.57 -1.78
N GLY A 684 -62.91 4.67 -2.54
CA GLY A 684 -63.30 4.85 -3.95
C GLY A 684 -63.32 6.34 -4.42
N GLU A 685 -63.56 6.59 -5.72
CA GLU A 685 -63.59 7.92 -6.42
C GLU A 685 -65.03 8.36 -6.82
N PRO A 686 -65.27 9.39 -7.69
CA PRO A 686 -64.98 10.84 -7.65
C PRO A 686 -66.31 11.68 -7.70
N PRO A 687 -66.36 13.00 -8.08
CA PRO A 687 -66.58 13.35 -9.52
C PRO A 687 -66.17 14.78 -10.05
N HIS A 688 -65.81 14.81 -11.36
CA HIS A 688 -66.06 15.83 -12.42
C HIS A 688 -65.50 17.30 -12.45
N GLY A 689 -65.15 17.72 -13.68
CA GLY A 689 -64.83 19.11 -14.13
C GLY A 689 -66.05 19.84 -14.76
N PRO A 690 -65.97 20.54 -15.93
CA PRO A 690 -65.25 20.11 -17.15
C PRO A 690 -64.72 21.23 -18.12
N ARG A 691 -64.39 20.83 -19.39
CA ARG A 691 -64.18 21.61 -20.65
C ARG A 691 -62.71 22.01 -20.97
N SER A 692 -62.26 22.09 -22.24
CA SER A 692 -62.80 21.63 -23.56
C SER A 692 -61.70 21.60 -24.66
N ASP A 693 -62.00 20.97 -25.81
CA ASP A 693 -61.07 20.57 -26.92
C ASP A 693 -61.91 20.42 -28.23
N PRO A 694 -61.43 20.02 -29.45
CA PRO A 694 -60.10 20.00 -30.13
C PRO A 694 -60.20 20.75 -31.53
N PRO A 695 -59.80 20.32 -32.78
CA PRO A 695 -58.82 19.35 -33.30
C PRO A 695 -57.77 19.88 -34.39
N PRO A 696 -57.76 19.63 -35.75
CA PRO A 696 -56.47 19.29 -36.44
C PRO A 696 -56.10 19.87 -37.85
N ARG A 697 -54.78 19.86 -38.15
CA ARG A 697 -54.00 19.59 -39.41
C ARG A 697 -54.57 19.81 -40.85
N PRO A 698 -53.67 20.18 -41.81
CA PRO A 698 -53.39 19.24 -42.94
C PRO A 698 -51.90 19.13 -43.41
N HIS A 699 -51.65 18.38 -44.50
CA HIS A 699 -50.35 17.84 -44.98
C HIS A 699 -49.58 18.69 -46.03
N ARG A 700 -48.25 18.44 -46.19
CA ARG A 700 -47.46 18.14 -47.44
C ARG A 700 -45.92 18.34 -47.21
N VAL A 701 -44.94 17.70 -47.88
CA VAL A 701 -44.84 16.43 -48.67
C VAL A 701 -43.34 15.96 -48.78
N ARG A 702 -42.98 15.05 -49.70
CA ARG A 702 -41.62 14.49 -50.03
C ARG A 702 -41.45 14.40 -51.59
N PRO A 703 -40.33 13.93 -52.22
CA PRO A 703 -38.91 13.81 -51.81
C PRO A 703 -37.89 14.56 -52.75
N PRO A 704 -37.04 13.94 -53.63
CA PRO A 704 -35.57 14.16 -53.61
C PRO A 704 -34.94 14.67 -54.94
N HIS A 705 -33.62 14.89 -55.00
CA HIS A 705 -32.75 14.44 -56.13
C HIS A 705 -31.22 14.66 -55.95
N ARG A 706 -30.43 13.70 -56.46
CA ARG A 706 -29.05 13.83 -57.00
C ARG A 706 -29.16 13.73 -58.55
N PRO A 707 -28.11 13.99 -59.38
CA PRO A 707 -26.81 14.65 -59.15
C PRO A 707 -26.50 15.76 -60.19
N GLY A 708 -25.29 16.34 -60.17
CA GLY A 708 -24.75 17.24 -61.23
C GLY A 708 -23.23 17.14 -61.35
N ARG A 709 -22.66 17.39 -62.55
CA ARG A 709 -21.23 17.20 -62.88
C ARG A 709 -20.68 18.33 -63.77
N ALA A 710 -19.34 18.40 -63.84
CA ALA A 710 -18.51 19.27 -64.71
C ALA A 710 -18.42 20.77 -64.32
N GLY A 711 -17.32 21.47 -64.62
CA GLY A 711 -15.99 20.97 -65.03
C GLY A 711 -15.16 21.90 -65.92
N HIS A 712 -13.93 22.24 -65.49
CA HIS A 712 -12.89 22.93 -66.27
C HIS A 712 -11.49 22.63 -65.68
N SER A 713 -10.36 22.80 -66.39
CA SER A 713 -9.96 22.14 -67.65
C SER A 713 -8.48 22.44 -68.00
N HIS A 714 -7.63 21.41 -68.07
CA HIS A 714 -6.21 21.44 -68.54
C HIS A 714 -5.24 22.32 -67.70
N ARG A 715 -3.89 22.17 -67.77
CA ARG A 715 -3.05 21.47 -68.76
C ARG A 715 -1.82 20.76 -68.17
N GLU A 716 -1.28 19.86 -69.00
CA GLU A 716 -0.07 19.02 -69.00
C GLU A 716 1.23 19.70 -68.49
N THR A 717 2.37 19.02 -68.18
CA THR A 717 2.99 17.85 -68.86
C THR A 717 3.92 16.97 -68.00
N ARG A 718 3.94 15.64 -68.27
CA ARG A 718 5.09 14.69 -68.45
C ARG A 718 6.25 14.67 -67.43
N ARG A 719 6.94 13.56 -67.10
CA ARG A 719 7.00 12.10 -67.47
C ARG A 719 7.83 11.43 -66.33
N GLY A 720 7.71 10.14 -65.95
CA GLY A 720 6.80 9.06 -66.35
C GLY A 720 7.45 7.66 -66.15
N THR A 721 6.64 6.59 -66.12
CA THR A 721 7.04 5.14 -66.12
C THR A 721 7.78 4.61 -64.88
N ARG A 722 7.65 3.33 -64.44
CA ARG A 722 7.18 2.08 -65.11
C ARG A 722 6.68 1.04 -64.06
N ARG A 723 5.71 0.18 -64.44
CA ARG A 723 5.40 -1.23 -64.01
C ARG A 723 5.77 -1.71 -62.58
N GLY A 724 4.92 -2.39 -61.79
CA GLY A 724 3.51 -2.79 -61.94
C GLY A 724 3.24 -4.30 -61.74
N GLY A 725 2.10 -4.67 -61.12
CA GLY A 725 1.55 -6.05 -61.08
C GLY A 725 1.79 -6.84 -59.78
N PRO A 726 0.75 -7.29 -59.05
CA PRO A 726 0.86 -8.16 -57.87
C PRO A 726 0.65 -9.65 -58.21
N LEU A 727 1.01 -10.57 -57.30
CA LEU A 727 0.59 -11.97 -57.34
C LEU A 727 0.45 -12.62 -55.94
N ARG A 728 -0.09 -13.84 -55.88
CA ARG A 728 -0.64 -14.51 -54.68
C ARG A 728 0.06 -15.84 -54.36
N ARG A 729 -0.12 -16.26 -53.08
CA ARG A 729 -0.40 -17.63 -52.58
C ARG A 729 0.76 -18.61 -52.30
N GLN A 730 0.39 -19.59 -51.45
CA GLN A 730 1.10 -20.78 -50.95
C GLN A 730 2.24 -20.43 -49.96
N ALA A 731 2.29 -20.91 -48.71
CA ALA A 731 1.80 -22.14 -48.05
C ALA A 731 2.62 -23.40 -48.36
N GLY A 732 3.24 -23.96 -47.33
CA GLY A 732 4.02 -25.21 -47.39
C GLY A 732 4.27 -25.75 -45.98
N GLU A 733 3.85 -26.98 -45.73
CA GLU A 733 4.03 -27.68 -44.45
C GLU A 733 5.38 -28.40 -44.40
N ARG A 734 5.86 -28.70 -43.18
CA ARG A 734 6.57 -29.95 -42.83
C ARG A 734 6.64 -30.13 -41.31
N ARG A 735 6.27 -31.31 -40.81
CA ARG A 735 6.57 -31.79 -39.45
C ARG A 735 7.85 -32.68 -39.47
N PRO A 736 8.24 -33.49 -38.45
CA PRO A 736 9.64 -33.57 -38.05
C PRO A 736 10.30 -34.93 -38.35
N SER A 737 11.55 -35.10 -37.95
CA SER A 737 12.31 -36.36 -38.00
C SER A 737 12.75 -36.80 -36.60
N GLY A 738 12.67 -38.09 -36.29
CA GLY A 738 13.17 -38.64 -35.02
C GLY A 738 13.40 -40.16 -35.04
N HIS A 739 14.36 -40.61 -34.23
CA HIS A 739 14.75 -41.99 -33.90
C HIS A 739 15.31 -41.94 -32.45
N LEU A 740 15.03 -42.83 -31.48
CA LEU A 740 15.05 -44.31 -31.41
C LEU A 740 16.47 -44.88 -31.66
N SER A 741 17.09 -45.74 -30.84
CA SER A 741 16.89 -46.21 -29.44
C SER A 741 18.25 -46.81 -28.97
N GLY A 742 18.52 -47.29 -27.74
CA GLY A 742 17.71 -47.61 -26.56
C GLY A 742 18.51 -48.56 -25.61
N ARG A 743 17.82 -49.31 -24.75
CA ARG A 743 18.33 -50.26 -23.70
C ARG A 743 18.87 -49.61 -22.42
N GLY A 744 18.58 -50.22 -21.27
CA GLY A 744 19.13 -49.87 -19.95
C GLY A 744 19.56 -51.12 -19.15
N ARG A 745 20.07 -50.93 -17.92
CA ARG A 745 20.36 -52.01 -16.95
C ARG A 745 20.41 -51.49 -15.51
N LEU A 746 20.01 -52.34 -14.56
CA LEU A 746 20.06 -52.09 -13.12
C LEU A 746 21.47 -52.29 -12.54
N ARG A 747 21.89 -51.44 -11.59
CA ARG A 747 22.57 -51.81 -10.32
C ARG A 747 22.84 -50.58 -9.44
N GLY A 748 22.63 -50.73 -8.13
CA GLY A 748 23.07 -49.80 -7.10
C GLY A 748 24.42 -50.20 -6.48
N PRO A 749 24.68 -49.86 -5.21
CA PRO A 749 25.31 -48.58 -4.91
C PRO A 749 26.63 -48.71 -4.12
N ARG A 750 27.49 -47.68 -4.21
CA ARG A 750 28.60 -47.41 -3.27
C ARG A 750 28.79 -45.91 -3.13
N GLY A 751 28.99 -45.44 -1.90
CA GLY A 751 29.46 -44.08 -1.62
C GLY A 751 30.89 -44.09 -1.09
N HIS A 752 31.51 -42.92 -0.94
CA HIS A 752 32.72 -42.71 -0.14
C HIS A 752 32.72 -41.30 0.47
N ARG A 753 33.50 -41.13 1.55
CA ARG A 753 33.70 -39.86 2.29
C ARG A 753 34.78 -38.98 1.65
N PRO A 754 34.86 -37.67 2.00
CA PRO A 754 35.75 -36.69 1.36
C PRO A 754 37.22 -36.77 1.85
N PRO A 755 38.16 -36.09 1.15
CA PRO A 755 39.51 -35.78 1.62
C PRO A 755 39.63 -34.39 2.29
N ASP A 756 40.77 -34.15 2.94
CA ASP A 756 41.01 -33.05 3.90
C ASP A 756 41.70 -31.78 3.32
N GLN A 757 41.84 -30.75 4.17
CA GLN A 757 42.72 -29.57 3.95
C GLN A 757 44.21 -29.97 4.06
N PRO A 758 45.13 -29.23 3.40
CA PRO A 758 45.94 -28.21 4.11
C PRO A 758 46.44 -27.05 3.19
N PRO A 759 47.37 -26.17 3.62
CA PRO A 759 47.41 -25.34 4.83
C PRO A 759 47.47 -23.82 4.48
N ALA A 760 47.68 -22.93 5.47
CA ALA A 760 47.88 -21.49 5.24
C ALA A 760 49.37 -21.10 5.26
N ASP A 761 49.79 -20.18 4.36
CA ASP A 761 50.43 -18.89 4.70
C ASP A 761 51.10 -18.20 3.48
N GLN A 762 50.57 -17.04 3.06
CA GLN A 762 51.33 -15.86 2.62
C GLN A 762 50.41 -14.68 2.24
N ALA A 763 50.53 -13.60 3.01
CA ALA A 763 50.25 -12.23 2.56
C ALA A 763 51.57 -11.62 2.01
N PRO A 764 51.59 -10.57 1.15
CA PRO A 764 50.85 -9.32 1.37
C PRO A 764 50.17 -8.70 0.13
N GLY A 765 49.31 -7.70 0.35
CA GLY A 765 48.69 -6.91 -0.73
C GLY A 765 47.62 -5.96 -0.23
N GLY A 766 48.00 -4.81 0.32
CA GLY A 766 47.06 -3.83 0.85
C GLY A 766 46.32 -3.06 -0.25
N GLY A 767 45.14 -3.54 -0.66
CA GLY A 767 44.18 -2.77 -1.44
C GLY A 767 43.14 -2.11 -0.53
N GLY A 768 43.00 -0.79 -0.59
CA GLY A 768 41.98 -0.08 0.17
C GLY A 768 40.58 -0.45 -0.35
N CYS A 769 39.75 -1.07 0.50
CA CYS A 769 38.39 -1.45 0.13
C CYS A 769 37.54 -0.19 -0.08
N SER A 770 37.27 0.16 -1.34
CA SER A 770 36.33 1.21 -1.68
C SER A 770 34.94 0.83 -1.16
N LYS A 771 34.34 1.72 -0.36
CA LYS A 771 32.97 1.54 0.11
C LYS A 771 32.07 1.37 -1.13
N PRO A 772 31.24 0.32 -1.24
CA PRO A 772 30.25 0.26 -2.30
C PRO A 772 29.33 1.47 -2.14
N VAL A 773 29.26 2.31 -3.18
CA VAL A 773 28.34 3.45 -3.22
C VAL A 773 26.95 2.89 -3.43
N THR A 774 26.25 2.61 -2.33
CA THR A 774 24.85 2.20 -2.36
C THR A 774 24.05 3.30 -3.04
N TYR A 775 23.58 3.04 -4.26
CA TYR A 775 22.59 3.88 -4.92
C TYR A 775 21.26 3.76 -4.17
N GLN A 776 21.15 4.53 -3.09
CA GLN A 776 19.91 4.69 -2.32
C GLN A 776 18.93 5.50 -3.17
N VAL A 777 18.14 4.79 -3.98
CA VAL A 777 17.06 5.37 -4.78
C VAL A 777 15.95 5.82 -3.84
N CYS A 778 16.09 7.05 -3.33
CA CYS A 778 15.04 7.75 -2.61
C CYS A 778 13.95 8.19 -3.61
N CYS A 779 13.01 7.28 -3.85
CA CYS A 779 11.67 7.56 -4.39
C CYS A 779 10.64 7.27 -3.29
#